data_AF-A0A497LIC7-F1
#
_entry.id   AF-A0A497LIC7-F1
#
_cell.length_a   1.000
_cell.length_b   1.000
_cell.length_c   1.000
_cell.angle_alpha   90.00
_cell.angle_beta   90.00
_cell.angle_gamma   90.00
#
_symmetry.space_group_name_H-M   'P 1'
#
loop_
_entity.id
_entity.type
_entity.pdbx_description
1 polymer ?
#
loop_
_entity_poly.entity_id
_entity_poly.type
_entity_poly.pdbx_seq_one_letter_code
_entity_poly.pdbx_strand_id
1 'polypeptide(L)'
;MGKMDRVLFLVALVSLLCMAPVSGATASSEDSESSDIYVDIYDPELTWTGTTLFADYHDPENMRVIEVNMLGEVVWEYAIPEDLKAYTNPGFDVELLPNGDILFLLPRHGIYEIDRDGNVVWSYLDSKISHDVDGLPNGNVLVVFGGKDGLNDIHVKEINREGEVVWSWRAKDHFYVDPYKDIYDEGWTHTNAATRLPNGNTLINLRNFPLTVEVNPEGEVVWSYDWSSFGEGPHEPEVLPNGNLLVALQGGGERERVVEIDRETGEIVWEFHPPRMIGMRDADRLPNGNTLIAGGADLQEGPKMLEVTPDKKIVWRLGVKGVEGTAEDHGRWFYKAERISMVAPKISIVSPESKVYSPGEVEVDIDYLDVDLDTIWYRVYDRAKGEWVTDEVTCLRNVWSDGLTFEGTEEGPRTVTLDEGEYTLYAWAESTGWGNENLLERKLVNTVETSVDFAVSTDPSKVTISTAPNQPLVSTDKDAYAPGESLNVSGTATANAWVTIQIFDPDGNRVAIAQTQADADGNWSKTGVYVFSEDSPEGAWTVKAYDASARLMEEVTFTFPAVSTPTPTTTTTTTTTPTPSKPKVTIAKGKVQISIPQIKAGKEAIVPIKKAEDMPLEIIRISVKNSVNDVQITVTKIDEKPPSVTVNVDGVVYRYLKVDLQNVSSSDIAKTIIGFKVEKSWINANYVDKQSICLQRYEDGEWSKLPTYKVNEDAANIYYRAETSGLSIYAITGRTVTPTPTKTETPTPTPTATPTPTVTPSPTPTETTTTTEKKGESRCIIATSTFGSELAPEVQFLRGFRENVALKTFAGSQFMKVFNAWYYSFSPSVAAIIAANEPLKAVMRPVLLPLLKILQLSVMVNSAFSFNPELAIVLTGLTASSLIGIVYFTPITLAFLYLAKRKWKRLPKPGKLSILILPWLASLALVGLGEATLSAVLTMAATGAFVIFTIALTAGAISLKILQHR
;
A
#
# COMPACT_ATOMS: atom_id res chain seq x y z
N MET A 1 14.61 36.47 -44.92
CA MET A 1 15.34 35.94 -43.76
C MET A 1 16.82 35.94 -44.06
N GLY A 2 17.61 36.70 -43.29
CA GLY A 2 19.06 36.71 -43.41
C GLY A 2 19.66 35.36 -43.00
N LYS A 3 20.95 35.12 -43.31
CA LYS A 3 21.68 33.90 -42.90
C LYS A 3 21.53 33.61 -41.39
N MET A 4 21.43 34.65 -40.56
CA MET A 4 21.28 34.54 -39.11
C MET A 4 19.86 34.16 -38.67
N ASP A 5 18.83 34.64 -39.38
CA ASP A 5 17.44 34.22 -39.14
C ASP A 5 17.27 32.73 -39.48
N ARG A 6 17.98 32.22 -40.49
CA ARG A 6 17.93 30.79 -40.87
C ARG A 6 18.59 29.88 -39.83
N VAL A 7 19.66 30.31 -39.17
CA VAL A 7 20.33 29.52 -38.10
C VAL A 7 19.50 29.53 -36.82
N LEU A 8 18.95 30.69 -36.43
CA LEU A 8 18.01 30.74 -35.29
C LEU A 8 16.74 29.95 -35.55
N PHE A 9 16.23 29.99 -36.79
CA PHE A 9 15.09 29.17 -37.20
C PHE A 9 15.46 27.68 -37.20
N LEU A 10 16.68 27.29 -37.61
CA LEU A 10 17.13 25.89 -37.55
C LEU A 10 17.24 25.38 -36.10
N VAL A 11 17.78 26.19 -35.18
CA VAL A 11 17.86 25.83 -33.75
C VAL A 11 16.47 25.70 -33.12
N ALA A 12 15.55 26.62 -33.43
CA ALA A 12 14.16 26.55 -32.96
C ALA A 12 13.35 25.42 -33.63
N LEU A 13 13.63 25.10 -34.90
CA LEU A 13 12.95 24.06 -35.67
C LEU A 13 13.41 22.66 -35.25
N VAL A 14 14.69 22.48 -34.91
CA VAL A 14 15.20 21.23 -34.30
C VAL A 14 14.54 21.00 -32.94
N SER A 15 14.30 22.04 -32.14
CA SER A 15 13.54 21.91 -30.88
C SER A 15 12.05 21.60 -31.06
N LEU A 16 11.43 22.00 -32.18
CA LEU A 16 9.99 21.75 -32.46
C LEU A 16 9.71 20.45 -33.23
N LEU A 17 10.65 19.93 -34.04
CA LEU A 17 10.45 18.75 -34.89
C LEU A 17 10.60 17.41 -34.15
N CYS A 18 11.04 17.41 -32.88
CA CYS A 18 11.29 16.19 -32.11
C CYS A 18 10.05 15.58 -31.44
N MET A 19 8.84 16.07 -31.75
CA MET A 19 7.56 15.64 -31.13
C MET A 19 6.77 14.59 -31.93
N ALA A 20 7.40 13.81 -32.81
CA ALA A 20 6.73 12.72 -33.53
C ALA A 20 7.16 11.34 -33.00
N PRO A 21 6.22 10.42 -32.65
CA PRO A 21 6.58 9.10 -32.13
C PRO A 21 7.03 8.17 -33.27
N VAL A 22 8.19 7.53 -33.10
CA VAL A 22 8.67 6.43 -33.96
C VAL A 22 8.82 5.18 -33.09
N SER A 23 8.21 4.09 -33.55
CA SER A 23 8.12 2.80 -32.86
C SER A 23 9.36 1.91 -33.03
N GLY A 24 9.81 1.31 -31.92
CA GLY A 24 10.24 -0.10 -31.85
C GLY A 24 11.73 -0.44 -32.02
N ALA A 25 12.33 -1.01 -30.97
CA ALA A 25 13.24 -2.17 -31.02
C ALA A 25 13.56 -2.67 -29.59
N THR A 26 13.38 -3.96 -29.34
CA THR A 26 13.59 -4.66 -28.05
C THR A 26 14.99 -5.28 -27.97
N ALA A 27 15.63 -5.17 -26.80
CA ALA A 27 16.76 -6.00 -26.38
C ALA A 27 16.30 -6.94 -25.25
N SER A 28 16.69 -8.21 -25.33
CA SER A 28 16.37 -9.30 -24.40
C SER A 28 17.22 -9.25 -23.13
N SER A 29 16.63 -9.56 -21.98
CA SER A 29 17.36 -9.84 -20.73
C SER A 29 16.81 -11.11 -20.05
N GLU A 30 17.70 -11.72 -19.28
CA GLU A 30 17.72 -13.09 -18.75
C GLU A 30 16.64 -13.41 -17.70
N ASP A 31 16.41 -14.71 -17.52
CA ASP A 31 15.45 -15.39 -16.63
C ASP A 31 15.60 -15.01 -15.14
N SER A 32 14.48 -14.89 -14.39
CA SER A 32 14.48 -14.83 -12.91
C SER A 32 13.50 -15.83 -12.28
N GLU A 33 13.98 -16.49 -11.23
CA GLU A 33 13.46 -17.67 -10.51
C GLU A 33 12.25 -17.38 -9.58
N SER A 34 11.77 -18.43 -8.89
CA SER A 34 10.64 -18.41 -7.95
C SER A 34 10.77 -17.41 -6.80
N SER A 35 9.65 -16.83 -6.32
CA SER A 35 9.60 -16.01 -5.09
C SER A 35 10.42 -16.61 -3.93
N ASP A 36 11.24 -15.77 -3.30
CA ASP A 36 12.15 -16.13 -2.20
C ASP A 36 11.45 -16.23 -0.83
N ILE A 37 10.27 -15.65 -0.70
CA ILE A 37 9.39 -15.77 0.48
C ILE A 37 8.45 -16.97 0.28
N TYR A 38 8.24 -17.76 1.32
CA TYR A 38 7.36 -18.94 1.30
C TYR A 38 6.68 -19.20 2.65
N VAL A 39 5.54 -19.88 2.61
CA VAL A 39 4.85 -20.43 3.78
C VAL A 39 4.87 -21.96 3.68
N ASP A 40 5.36 -22.62 4.72
CA ASP A 40 5.47 -24.09 4.75
C ASP A 40 4.56 -24.77 5.78
N ILE A 41 4.02 -24.02 6.75
CA ILE A 41 2.93 -24.45 7.63
C ILE A 41 1.81 -23.43 7.48
N TYR A 42 0.59 -23.90 7.23
CA TYR A 42 -0.62 -23.09 7.23
C TYR A 42 -1.85 -23.97 7.50
N ASP A 43 -2.49 -23.74 8.63
CA ASP A 43 -3.78 -24.33 9.00
C ASP A 43 -4.85 -23.23 9.04
N PRO A 44 -5.65 -23.06 7.97
CA PRO A 44 -6.60 -21.96 7.85
C PRO A 44 -7.74 -22.00 8.89
N GLU A 45 -7.99 -23.14 9.54
CA GLU A 45 -9.03 -23.24 10.57
C GLU A 45 -8.57 -22.72 11.93
N LEU A 46 -7.25 -22.73 12.17
CA LEU A 46 -6.66 -22.35 13.45
C LEU A 46 -5.86 -21.05 13.38
N THR A 47 -5.49 -20.61 12.18
CA THR A 47 -4.70 -19.40 11.95
C THR A 47 -5.61 -18.17 11.95
N TRP A 48 -5.16 -17.07 12.55
CA TRP A 48 -5.80 -15.78 12.45
C TRP A 48 -5.65 -15.23 11.03
N THR A 49 -6.73 -15.27 10.25
CA THR A 49 -6.67 -14.94 8.82
C THR A 49 -6.44 -13.44 8.60
N GLY A 50 -5.53 -13.10 7.70
CA GLY A 50 -5.20 -11.71 7.39
C GLY A 50 -4.08 -11.56 6.37
N THR A 51 -3.38 -10.43 6.45
CA THR A 51 -2.09 -10.18 5.79
C THR A 51 -1.04 -9.83 6.84
N THR A 52 0.25 -9.96 6.51
CA THR A 52 1.34 -9.66 7.46
C THR A 52 2.27 -8.60 6.85
N LEU A 53 2.45 -7.49 7.56
CA LEU A 53 3.30 -6.34 7.19
C LEU A 53 4.62 -6.42 7.94
N PHE A 54 5.75 -6.26 7.25
CA PHE A 54 7.08 -6.25 7.87
C PHE A 54 8.16 -5.65 6.96
N ALA A 55 9.30 -5.29 7.55
CA ALA A 55 10.51 -4.93 6.81
C ALA A 55 11.22 -6.17 6.27
N ASP A 56 11.43 -6.22 4.95
CA ASP A 56 12.13 -7.30 4.25
C ASP A 56 13.52 -6.84 3.77
N TYR A 57 14.54 -7.46 4.36
CA TYR A 57 15.95 -7.17 4.08
C TYR A 57 16.78 -8.46 3.92
N HIS A 58 16.11 -9.57 3.57
CA HIS A 58 16.79 -10.83 3.27
C HIS A 58 17.74 -10.69 2.07
N ASP A 59 17.39 -9.84 1.10
CA ASP A 59 18.23 -9.43 -0.03
C ASP A 59 18.76 -7.99 0.18
N PRO A 60 20.06 -7.81 0.44
CA PRO A 60 20.66 -6.49 0.61
C PRO A 60 20.51 -5.56 -0.61
N GLU A 61 20.38 -6.12 -1.82
CA GLU A 61 20.20 -5.33 -3.04
C GLU A 61 18.74 -4.88 -3.21
N ASN A 62 17.80 -5.55 -2.54
CA ASN A 62 16.35 -5.32 -2.65
C ASN A 62 15.67 -5.17 -1.27
N MET A 63 16.19 -4.25 -0.44
CA MET A 63 15.56 -3.91 0.84
C MET A 63 14.24 -3.16 0.63
N ARG A 64 13.19 -3.57 1.33
CA ARG A 64 11.81 -3.07 1.14
C ARG A 64 10.96 -3.26 2.40
N VAL A 65 9.84 -2.56 2.45
CA VAL A 65 8.72 -2.89 3.35
C VAL A 65 7.71 -3.67 2.52
N ILE A 66 7.16 -4.77 3.05
CA ILE A 66 6.21 -5.60 2.32
C ILE A 66 5.03 -6.02 3.18
N GLU A 67 3.92 -6.24 2.50
CA GLU A 67 2.76 -6.92 3.04
C GLU A 67 2.56 -8.23 2.28
N VAL A 68 2.39 -9.34 3.00
CA VAL A 68 2.17 -10.67 2.41
C VAL A 68 0.83 -11.26 2.84
N ASN A 69 0.21 -12.03 1.96
CA ASN A 69 -0.96 -12.82 2.34
C ASN A 69 -0.58 -14.09 3.13
N MET A 70 -1.59 -14.84 3.57
CA MET A 70 -1.42 -16.09 4.31
C MET A 70 -0.62 -17.18 3.59
N LEU A 71 -0.39 -17.06 2.28
CA LEU A 71 0.41 -17.97 1.47
C LEU A 71 1.86 -17.49 1.27
N GLY A 72 2.22 -16.33 1.83
CA GLY A 72 3.54 -15.70 1.67
C GLY A 72 3.71 -14.96 0.35
N GLU A 73 2.62 -14.67 -0.36
CA GLU A 73 2.68 -13.88 -1.59
C GLU A 73 2.65 -12.39 -1.23
N VAL A 74 3.60 -11.63 -1.79
CA VAL A 74 3.65 -10.17 -1.63
C VAL A 74 2.41 -9.55 -2.30
N VAL A 75 1.56 -8.91 -1.51
CA VAL A 75 0.34 -8.21 -1.97
C VAL A 75 0.55 -6.70 -2.07
N TRP A 76 1.54 -6.17 -1.36
CA TRP A 76 1.98 -4.78 -1.45
C TRP A 76 3.47 -4.69 -1.12
N GLU A 77 4.19 -3.75 -1.75
CA GLU A 77 5.60 -3.50 -1.46
C GLU A 77 5.97 -2.03 -1.62
N TYR A 78 6.95 -1.60 -0.83
CA TYR A 78 7.63 -0.32 -0.94
C TYR A 78 9.14 -0.54 -0.89
N ALA A 79 9.82 -0.26 -2.01
CA ALA A 79 11.27 -0.39 -2.09
C ALA A 79 11.97 0.75 -1.36
N ILE A 80 12.92 0.43 -0.46
CA ILE A 80 13.72 1.44 0.22
C ILE A 80 14.67 2.12 -0.80
N PRO A 81 14.64 3.46 -0.93
CA PRO A 81 15.55 4.18 -1.81
C PRO A 81 17.02 3.88 -1.54
N GLU A 82 17.84 3.86 -2.59
CA GLU A 82 19.26 3.44 -2.52
C GLU A 82 20.07 4.22 -1.46
N ASP A 83 19.83 5.52 -1.32
CA ASP A 83 20.53 6.36 -0.34
C ASP A 83 20.04 6.15 1.11
N LEU A 84 18.93 5.45 1.27
CA LEU A 84 18.33 5.12 2.56
C LEU A 84 18.65 3.69 3.03
N LYS A 85 19.05 2.79 2.12
CA LYS A 85 19.42 1.40 2.45
C LYS A 85 20.54 1.29 3.48
N ALA A 86 21.42 2.28 3.60
CA ALA A 86 22.46 2.30 4.62
C ALA A 86 21.93 2.44 6.06
N TYR A 87 20.66 2.82 6.21
CA TYR A 87 19.99 3.07 7.49
C TYR A 87 18.93 2.02 7.80
N THR A 88 19.13 0.76 7.38
CA THR A 88 18.19 -0.35 7.66
C THR A 88 18.68 -1.29 8.75
N ASN A 89 19.96 -1.23 9.14
CA ASN A 89 20.57 -2.09 10.16
C ASN A 89 20.51 -1.44 11.56
N PRO A 90 20.07 -2.14 12.64
CA PRO A 90 19.93 -3.60 12.79
C PRO A 90 18.57 -4.22 12.44
N GLY A 91 17.79 -3.59 11.56
CA GLY A 91 16.37 -3.84 11.35
C GLY A 91 15.57 -2.64 11.86
N PHE A 92 14.31 -2.54 11.44
CA PHE A 92 13.46 -1.42 11.80
C PHE A 92 11.99 -1.81 11.90
N ASP A 93 11.28 -1.02 12.66
CA ASP A 93 9.86 -1.19 12.92
C ASP A 93 8.98 -0.57 11.82
N VAL A 94 7.84 -1.21 11.58
CA VAL A 94 6.87 -0.86 10.55
C VAL A 94 5.46 -1.07 11.12
N GLU A 95 4.63 -0.05 11.00
CA GLU A 95 3.27 -0.03 11.52
C GLU A 95 2.27 0.44 10.45
N LEU A 96 1.10 -0.19 10.39
CA LEU A 96 -0.06 0.32 9.66
C LEU A 96 -0.88 1.27 10.54
N LEU A 97 -0.95 2.54 10.14
CA LEU A 97 -1.74 3.57 10.81
C LEU A 97 -3.24 3.45 10.49
N PRO A 98 -4.14 3.99 11.35
CA PRO A 98 -5.60 3.92 11.16
C PRO A 98 -6.13 4.56 9.86
N ASN A 99 -5.40 5.52 9.30
CA ASN A 99 -5.73 6.15 8.01
C ASN A 99 -5.35 5.28 6.79
N GLY A 100 -4.69 4.14 7.01
CA GLY A 100 -4.19 3.26 5.96
C GLY A 100 -2.74 3.53 5.54
N ASP A 101 -2.11 4.57 6.08
CA ASP A 101 -0.71 4.92 5.82
C ASP A 101 0.24 4.01 6.59
N ILE A 102 1.49 3.92 6.14
CA ILE A 102 2.54 3.09 6.73
C ILE A 102 3.54 3.99 7.43
N LEU A 103 3.70 3.82 8.74
CA LEU A 103 4.74 4.45 9.54
C LEU A 103 5.92 3.48 9.64
N PHE A 104 7.13 3.97 9.41
CA PHE A 104 8.33 3.17 9.63
C PHE A 104 9.52 4.05 10.00
N LEU A 105 10.47 3.46 10.73
CA LEU A 105 11.72 4.13 11.07
C LEU A 105 12.88 3.64 10.21
N LEU A 106 13.91 4.47 10.07
CA LEU A 106 15.22 4.07 9.54
C LEU A 106 16.26 4.36 10.62
N PRO A 107 16.92 3.34 11.22
CA PRO A 107 17.78 3.54 12.36
C PRO A 107 18.89 4.56 12.12
N ARG A 108 19.01 5.49 13.07
CA ARG A 108 19.94 6.62 13.08
C ARG A 108 19.79 7.56 11.87
N HIS A 109 18.57 7.64 11.34
CA HIS A 109 18.21 8.55 10.26
C HIS A 109 16.93 9.33 10.56
N GLY A 110 15.85 8.64 10.92
CA GLY A 110 14.56 9.26 11.21
C GLY A 110 13.38 8.33 10.99
N ILE A 111 12.20 8.92 10.91
CA ILE A 111 10.91 8.24 10.72
C ILE A 111 10.19 8.82 9.50
N TYR A 112 9.37 7.97 8.87
CA TYR A 112 8.64 8.26 7.65
C TYR A 112 7.24 7.70 7.75
N GLU A 113 6.27 8.49 7.32
CA GLU A 113 4.91 8.06 7.06
C GLU A 113 4.67 8.15 5.55
N ILE A 114 4.20 7.06 4.96
CA ILE A 114 3.91 6.98 3.53
C ILE A 114 2.48 6.51 3.30
N ASP A 115 1.84 7.02 2.25
CA ASP A 115 0.57 6.44 1.79
C ASP A 115 0.78 5.09 1.08
N ARG A 116 -0.32 4.40 0.77
CA ARG A 116 -0.28 3.11 0.06
C ARG A 116 0.26 3.18 -1.37
N ASP A 117 0.35 4.37 -1.96
CA ASP A 117 0.99 4.60 -3.27
C ASP A 117 2.52 4.83 -3.14
N GLY A 118 3.03 4.89 -1.90
CA GLY A 118 4.44 5.10 -1.59
C GLY A 118 4.87 6.56 -1.54
N ASN A 119 3.92 7.51 -1.47
CA ASN A 119 4.26 8.92 -1.30
C ASN A 119 4.50 9.23 0.17
N VAL A 120 5.60 9.92 0.47
CA VAL A 120 5.87 10.42 1.83
C VAL A 120 4.88 11.53 2.17
N VAL A 121 4.01 11.29 3.14
CA VAL A 121 3.03 12.26 3.65
C VAL A 121 3.57 13.02 4.85
N TRP A 122 4.45 12.38 5.64
CA TRP A 122 5.12 13.01 6.78
C TRP A 122 6.49 12.38 7.04
N SER A 123 7.41 13.13 7.65
CA SER A 123 8.71 12.60 8.06
C SER A 123 9.34 13.44 9.16
N TYR A 124 10.14 12.81 10.01
CA TYR A 124 10.93 13.49 11.03
C TYR A 124 12.34 12.90 11.09
N LEU A 125 13.37 13.73 10.87
CA LEU A 125 14.75 13.28 10.78
C LEU A 125 15.48 13.49 12.10
N ASP A 126 15.93 12.40 12.70
CA ASP A 126 16.80 12.42 13.88
C ASP A 126 17.74 11.21 13.86
N SER A 127 19.05 11.52 13.86
CA SER A 127 20.13 10.53 13.91
C SER A 127 20.19 9.70 15.19
N LYS A 128 19.37 10.05 16.19
CA LYS A 128 19.23 9.34 17.46
C LYS A 128 18.04 8.37 17.48
N ILE A 129 17.15 8.33 16.49
CA ILE A 129 16.03 7.35 16.54
C ILE A 129 16.51 5.97 16.10
N SER A 130 16.04 4.90 16.75
CA SER A 130 16.34 3.51 16.39
C SER A 130 15.39 2.54 17.07
N HIS A 131 15.32 1.28 16.61
CA HIS A 131 14.60 0.15 17.21
C HIS A 131 13.07 0.22 17.10
N ASP A 132 12.45 1.25 17.65
CA ASP A 132 11.00 1.27 17.88
C ASP A 132 10.33 2.61 17.53
N VAL A 133 9.13 2.53 16.95
CA VAL A 133 8.27 3.67 16.61
C VAL A 133 6.80 3.27 16.71
N ASP A 134 6.03 4.01 17.51
CA ASP A 134 4.58 3.85 17.63
C ASP A 134 3.88 5.16 17.26
N GLY A 135 2.82 5.10 16.45
CA GLY A 135 1.80 6.16 16.44
C GLY A 135 1.20 6.37 17.84
N LEU A 136 0.68 7.58 18.14
CA LEU A 136 -0.20 7.85 19.29
C LEU A 136 -1.54 8.49 18.88
N PRO A 137 -2.66 8.33 19.66
CA PRO A 137 -4.04 8.63 19.20
C PRO A 137 -4.36 10.10 19.16
N ASN A 138 -3.53 10.88 19.81
CA ASN A 138 -3.48 12.32 19.64
C ASN A 138 -2.81 12.74 18.31
N GLY A 139 -2.40 11.79 17.48
CA GLY A 139 -1.60 11.98 16.28
C GLY A 139 -0.12 12.24 16.56
N ASN A 140 0.41 12.01 17.76
CA ASN A 140 1.84 12.12 17.99
C ASN A 140 2.55 10.82 17.59
N VAL A 141 3.88 10.80 17.73
CA VAL A 141 4.68 9.60 17.51
C VAL A 141 5.62 9.40 18.69
N LEU A 142 5.65 8.19 19.24
CA LEU A 142 6.56 7.75 20.29
C LEU A 142 7.76 7.06 19.65
N VAL A 143 8.98 7.41 20.05
CA VAL A 143 10.21 6.85 19.49
C VAL A 143 11.25 6.57 20.56
N VAL A 144 12.09 5.57 20.30
CA VAL A 144 13.19 5.21 21.20
C VAL A 144 14.58 5.48 20.61
N PHE A 145 15.56 5.56 21.50
CA PHE A 145 16.97 5.54 21.18
C PHE A 145 17.71 4.50 22.03
N GLY A 146 17.97 3.34 21.45
CA GLY A 146 18.89 2.34 22.03
C GLY A 146 20.19 2.18 21.24
N GLY A 147 20.20 2.50 19.95
CA GLY A 147 21.33 2.19 19.07
C GLY A 147 22.54 3.10 19.27
N LYS A 148 23.42 2.75 20.20
CA LYS A 148 24.56 3.56 20.70
C LYS A 148 24.11 4.74 21.58
N ASP A 149 23.07 4.52 22.37
CA ASP A 149 22.65 5.46 23.41
C ASP A 149 23.75 5.63 24.47
N GLY A 150 23.83 6.83 25.03
CA GLY A 150 24.76 7.17 26.09
C GLY A 150 24.06 7.79 27.29
N LEU A 151 24.82 7.92 28.38
CA LEU A 151 24.34 8.43 29.66
C LEU A 151 23.48 9.71 29.59
N ASN A 152 23.82 10.63 28.69
CA ASN A 152 23.16 11.94 28.58
C ASN A 152 22.14 12.01 27.43
N ASP A 153 21.78 10.91 26.81
CA ASP A 153 20.80 10.89 25.73
C ASP A 153 19.36 10.82 26.26
N ILE A 154 18.42 11.23 25.41
CA ILE A 154 16.99 10.98 25.59
C ILE A 154 16.75 9.58 25.06
N HIS A 155 16.20 8.70 25.89
CA HIS A 155 16.04 7.29 25.55
C HIS A 155 14.66 7.00 24.96
N VAL A 156 13.65 7.76 25.38
CA VAL A 156 12.29 7.73 24.81
C VAL A 156 11.80 9.16 24.68
N LYS A 157 11.13 9.48 23.57
CA LYS A 157 10.48 10.78 23.37
C LYS A 157 9.20 10.67 22.57
N GLU A 158 8.27 11.57 22.86
CA GLU A 158 7.05 11.79 22.10
C GLU A 158 7.22 13.07 21.28
N ILE A 159 6.86 13.00 19.99
CA ILE A 159 6.94 14.13 19.05
C ILE A 159 5.58 14.38 18.41
N ASN A 160 5.19 15.65 18.28
CA ASN A 160 3.99 16.02 17.54
C ASN A 160 4.24 16.09 16.03
N ARG A 161 3.18 16.31 15.24
CA ARG A 161 3.25 16.39 13.78
C ARG A 161 4.05 17.59 13.28
N GLU A 162 4.28 18.61 14.10
CA GLU A 162 5.16 19.75 13.83
C GLU A 162 6.66 19.42 14.08
N GLY A 163 6.96 18.27 14.69
CA GLY A 163 8.30 17.83 15.03
C GLY A 163 8.82 18.36 16.37
N GLU A 164 7.95 18.88 17.23
CA GLU A 164 8.28 19.33 18.57
C GLU A 164 8.27 18.15 19.55
N VAL A 165 9.25 18.08 20.44
CA VAL A 165 9.28 17.09 21.52
C VAL A 165 8.33 17.55 22.62
N VAL A 166 7.23 16.81 22.82
CA VAL A 166 6.19 17.13 23.81
C VAL A 166 6.35 16.35 25.11
N TRP A 167 7.07 15.23 25.08
CA TRP A 167 7.46 14.46 26.26
C TRP A 167 8.81 13.76 26.01
N SER A 168 9.59 13.53 27.07
CA SER A 168 10.86 12.80 26.96
C SER A 168 11.27 12.17 28.28
N TRP A 169 11.97 11.04 28.21
CA TRP A 169 12.49 10.34 29.38
C TRP A 169 13.96 9.96 29.23
N ARG A 170 14.67 9.94 30.37
CA ARG A 170 16.10 9.67 30.47
C ARG A 170 16.38 8.66 31.57
N ALA A 171 16.98 7.54 31.21
CA ALA A 171 17.31 6.50 32.19
C ALA A 171 18.27 6.97 33.29
N LYS A 172 19.14 7.96 33.05
CA LYS A 172 20.11 8.45 34.03
C LYS A 172 19.52 9.05 35.28
N ASP A 173 18.29 9.54 35.21
CA ASP A 173 17.63 10.19 36.34
C ASP A 173 17.22 9.17 37.41
N HIS A 174 17.19 7.88 37.06
CA HIS A 174 16.80 6.76 37.92
C HIS A 174 17.89 5.69 38.06
N PHE A 175 18.64 5.42 36.98
CA PHE A 175 19.49 4.23 36.85
C PHE A 175 20.99 4.52 36.74
N TYR A 176 21.45 5.75 36.99
CA TYR A 176 22.89 6.02 37.13
C TYR A 176 23.44 5.59 38.51
N VAL A 177 23.25 4.31 38.82
CA VAL A 177 23.64 3.65 40.07
C VAL A 177 24.17 2.25 39.78
N ASP A 178 24.90 1.65 40.73
CA ASP A 178 25.27 0.23 40.61
C ASP A 178 24.00 -0.65 40.65
N PRO A 179 23.90 -1.73 39.85
CA PRO A 179 24.92 -2.24 38.93
C PRO A 179 24.87 -1.63 37.50
N TYR A 180 23.90 -0.80 37.17
CA TYR A 180 23.60 -0.35 35.80
C TYR A 180 24.55 0.68 35.21
N LYS A 181 25.17 1.52 36.06
CA LYS A 181 25.95 2.69 35.61
C LYS A 181 27.12 2.38 34.66
N ASP A 182 27.67 1.16 34.73
CA ASP A 182 28.86 0.72 33.98
C ASP A 182 28.54 -0.33 32.89
N ILE A 183 27.26 -0.59 32.61
CA ILE A 183 26.84 -1.58 31.58
C ILE A 183 26.78 -0.90 30.21
N TYR A 184 27.65 -1.28 29.28
CA TYR A 184 27.61 -0.79 27.90
C TYR A 184 27.75 -1.92 26.90
N ASP A 185 26.66 -2.26 26.22
CA ASP A 185 26.63 -3.17 25.07
C ASP A 185 25.81 -2.55 23.94
N GLU A 186 26.50 -2.17 22.85
CA GLU A 186 25.91 -1.41 21.74
C GLU A 186 25.17 -0.12 22.15
N GLY A 187 25.41 0.39 23.36
CA GLY A 187 24.57 1.37 24.01
C GLY A 187 24.66 1.28 25.54
N TRP A 188 24.18 2.27 26.27
CA TRP A 188 24.10 2.22 27.73
C TRP A 188 22.92 1.36 28.17
N THR A 189 21.69 1.82 27.91
CA THR A 189 20.48 1.04 28.20
C THR A 189 20.13 0.09 27.07
N HIS A 190 20.49 0.46 25.83
CA HIS A 190 20.01 -0.16 24.61
C HIS A 190 18.48 -0.29 24.62
N THR A 191 17.78 0.82 24.91
CA THR A 191 16.30 0.87 24.91
C THR A 191 15.78 0.42 23.54
N ASN A 192 15.05 -0.69 23.51
CA ASN A 192 14.64 -1.34 22.26
C ASN A 192 13.12 -1.32 22.02
N ALA A 193 12.32 -0.97 23.03
CA ALA A 193 10.87 -0.88 22.93
C ALA A 193 10.33 0.19 23.90
N ALA A 194 9.30 0.93 23.51
CA ALA A 194 8.51 1.76 24.39
C ALA A 194 7.07 1.94 23.87
N THR A 195 6.09 1.59 24.69
CA THR A 195 4.67 1.65 24.34
C THR A 195 3.92 2.53 25.32
N ARG A 196 3.00 3.36 24.83
CA ARG A 196 2.08 4.15 25.67
C ARG A 196 0.94 3.26 26.18
N LEU A 197 0.73 3.24 27.49
CA LEU A 197 -0.34 2.50 28.17
C LEU A 197 -1.59 3.40 28.36
N PRO A 198 -2.81 2.82 28.45
CA PRO A 198 -4.07 3.55 28.63
C PRO A 198 -4.12 4.53 29.78
N ASN A 199 -3.40 4.21 30.85
CA ASN A 199 -3.33 5.03 32.04
C ASN A 199 -2.47 6.29 31.83
N GLY A 200 -1.90 6.47 30.62
CA GLY A 200 -1.01 7.56 30.24
C GLY A 200 0.47 7.29 30.54
N ASN A 201 0.79 6.20 31.25
CA ASN A 201 2.16 5.79 31.55
C ASN A 201 2.82 5.18 30.29
N THR A 202 4.14 5.14 30.27
CA THR A 202 4.92 4.54 29.19
C THR A 202 5.62 3.30 29.71
N LEU A 203 5.38 2.14 29.10
CA LEU A 203 6.18 0.94 29.33
C LEU A 203 7.46 1.07 28.51
N ILE A 204 8.63 0.86 29.11
CA ILE A 204 9.94 1.04 28.47
C ILE A 204 10.81 -0.17 28.77
N ASN A 205 11.42 -0.74 27.75
CA ASN A 205 12.30 -1.88 27.89
C ASN A 205 13.79 -1.49 27.75
N LEU A 206 14.56 -1.73 28.81
CA LEU A 206 15.98 -1.43 28.91
C LEU A 206 16.77 -2.74 28.77
N ARG A 207 17.03 -3.14 27.51
CA ARG A 207 17.60 -4.46 27.15
C ARG A 207 18.87 -4.81 27.93
N ASN A 208 19.80 -3.86 28.07
CA ASN A 208 21.08 -4.08 28.75
C ASN A 208 20.94 -4.15 30.28
N PHE A 209 19.85 -3.64 30.85
CA PHE A 209 19.60 -3.65 32.30
C PHE A 209 18.77 -4.84 32.74
N PRO A 210 18.64 -5.87 31.88
CA PRO A 210 17.46 -6.74 31.77
C PRO A 210 16.22 -6.24 32.52
N LEU A 211 15.72 -5.04 32.19
CA LEU A 211 14.67 -4.38 32.97
C LEU A 211 13.55 -3.85 32.07
N THR A 212 12.31 -4.15 32.42
CA THR A 212 11.14 -3.43 31.90
C THR A 212 10.62 -2.50 32.98
N VAL A 213 10.32 -1.25 32.64
CA VAL A 213 9.83 -0.24 33.58
C VAL A 213 8.55 0.40 33.07
N GLU A 214 7.65 0.76 33.98
CA GLU A 214 6.50 1.62 33.69
C GLU A 214 6.78 3.01 34.27
N VAL A 215 6.62 4.04 33.44
CA VAL A 215 6.97 5.43 33.75
C VAL A 215 5.74 6.32 33.63
N ASN A 216 5.43 7.10 34.66
CA ASN A 216 4.31 8.03 34.61
C ASN A 216 4.60 9.29 33.75
N PRO A 217 3.59 10.11 33.40
CA PRO A 217 3.81 11.32 32.62
C PRO A 217 4.82 12.30 33.22
N GLU A 218 4.98 12.32 34.55
CA GLU A 218 5.96 13.12 35.28
C GLU A 218 7.40 12.60 35.15
N GLY A 219 7.59 11.39 34.60
CA GLY A 219 8.88 10.76 34.37
C GLY A 219 9.38 9.88 35.51
N GLU A 220 8.54 9.56 36.50
CA GLU A 220 8.87 8.68 37.62
C GLU A 220 8.60 7.21 37.26
N VAL A 221 9.49 6.31 37.70
CA VAL A 221 9.29 4.86 37.56
C VAL A 221 8.30 4.39 38.63
N VAL A 222 7.13 3.91 38.20
CA VAL A 222 6.03 3.48 39.09
C VAL A 222 5.91 1.96 39.21
N TRP A 223 6.51 1.21 38.27
CA TRP A 223 6.60 -0.25 38.31
C TRP A 223 7.85 -0.70 37.54
N SER A 224 8.41 -1.86 37.91
CA SER A 224 9.54 -2.46 37.20
C SER A 224 9.58 -3.96 37.37
N TYR A 225 10.08 -4.67 36.36
CA TYR A 225 10.34 -6.10 36.40
C TYR A 225 11.74 -6.45 35.91
N ASP A 226 12.46 -7.23 36.71
CA ASP A 226 13.84 -7.65 36.49
C ASP A 226 13.88 -9.03 35.81
N TRP A 227 14.41 -9.07 34.59
CA TRP A 227 14.56 -10.26 33.75
C TRP A 227 15.86 -11.01 33.99
N SER A 228 16.72 -10.59 34.92
CA SER A 228 18.04 -11.17 35.14
C SER A 228 18.02 -12.68 35.44
N SER A 229 16.93 -13.19 36.04
CA SER A 229 16.74 -14.63 36.27
C SER A 229 16.40 -15.42 35.00
N PHE A 230 16.03 -14.74 33.91
CA PHE A 230 15.55 -15.34 32.67
C PHE A 230 16.61 -15.36 31.55
N GLY A 231 17.58 -14.46 31.59
CA GLY A 231 18.62 -14.25 30.56
C GLY A 231 18.90 -12.77 30.33
N GLU A 232 19.85 -12.47 29.44
CA GLU A 232 20.09 -11.09 28.96
C GLU A 232 19.33 -10.88 27.65
N GLY A 233 18.43 -9.89 27.59
CA GLY A 233 17.81 -9.43 26.34
C GLY A 233 16.29 -9.63 26.21
N PRO A 234 15.46 -9.07 27.13
CA PRO A 234 14.04 -8.89 26.83
C PRO A 234 13.87 -8.01 25.59
N HIS A 235 12.90 -8.33 24.76
CA HIS A 235 12.49 -7.56 23.59
C HIS A 235 10.96 -7.49 23.53
N GLU A 236 10.46 -6.33 23.08
CA GLU A 236 9.04 -6.04 22.87
C GLU A 236 8.12 -6.58 23.96
N PRO A 237 8.25 -6.09 25.21
CA PRO A 237 7.29 -6.44 26.23
C PRO A 237 5.94 -5.78 25.94
N GLU A 238 4.91 -6.59 25.74
CA GLU A 238 3.54 -6.17 25.52
C GLU A 238 2.73 -6.38 26.81
N VAL A 239 2.10 -5.31 27.34
CA VAL A 239 1.08 -5.50 28.39
C VAL A 239 -0.14 -6.09 27.71
N LEU A 240 -0.38 -7.36 27.99
CA LEU A 240 -1.57 -8.01 27.51
C LEU A 240 -2.79 -7.44 28.19
N PRO A 241 -3.95 -7.50 27.54
CA PRO A 241 -5.09 -6.84 28.12
C PRO A 241 -5.64 -7.50 29.41
N ASN A 242 -5.25 -8.73 29.77
CA ASN A 242 -5.49 -9.34 31.11
C ASN A 242 -4.57 -8.76 32.21
N GLY A 243 -3.75 -7.76 31.87
CA GLY A 243 -2.74 -7.22 32.75
C GLY A 243 -1.49 -8.11 32.88
N ASN A 244 -1.35 -9.18 32.10
CA ASN A 244 -0.10 -9.92 32.02
C ASN A 244 0.91 -9.20 31.13
N LEU A 245 2.15 -9.69 31.12
CA LEU A 245 3.21 -9.17 30.27
C LEU A 245 3.74 -10.28 29.37
N LEU A 246 3.58 -10.13 28.06
CA LEU A 246 4.14 -11.00 27.03
C LEU A 246 5.48 -10.45 26.59
N VAL A 247 6.54 -11.27 26.58
CA VAL A 247 7.90 -10.81 26.23
C VAL A 247 8.65 -11.86 25.43
N ALA A 248 9.36 -11.41 24.38
CA ALA A 248 10.36 -12.21 23.69
C ALA A 248 11.70 -12.15 24.44
N LEU A 249 12.22 -13.31 24.87
CA LEU A 249 13.46 -13.40 25.61
C LEU A 249 14.55 -14.03 24.75
N GLN A 250 15.58 -13.23 24.44
CA GLN A 250 16.80 -13.73 23.85
C GLN A 250 17.68 -14.33 24.95
N GLY A 251 18.30 -15.47 24.66
CA GLY A 251 19.20 -16.12 25.61
C GLY A 251 20.00 -17.28 25.03
N GLY A 252 19.67 -17.71 23.81
CA GLY A 252 20.31 -18.81 23.12
C GLY A 252 20.00 -20.20 23.71
N GLY A 253 19.94 -21.21 22.85
CA GLY A 253 19.68 -22.59 23.27
C GLY A 253 18.34 -22.73 24.00
N GLU A 254 18.35 -23.38 25.18
CA GLU A 254 17.13 -23.58 25.99
C GLU A 254 16.61 -22.30 26.66
N ARG A 255 17.38 -21.20 26.64
CA ARG A 255 16.95 -19.91 27.21
C ARG A 255 16.17 -19.06 26.21
N GLU A 256 16.17 -19.45 24.94
CA GLU A 256 15.40 -18.77 23.92
C GLU A 256 13.91 -19.14 24.05
N ARG A 257 13.06 -18.14 24.31
CA ARG A 257 11.63 -18.36 24.55
C ARG A 257 10.80 -17.08 24.46
N VAL A 258 9.49 -17.27 24.27
CA VAL A 258 8.48 -16.24 24.53
C VAL A 258 7.75 -16.62 25.82
N VAL A 259 7.57 -15.67 26.72
CA VAL A 259 6.91 -15.90 28.01
C VAL A 259 5.78 -14.89 28.21
N GLU A 260 4.71 -15.35 28.83
CA GLU A 260 3.68 -14.51 29.44
C GLU A 260 3.81 -14.65 30.95
N ILE A 261 3.97 -13.54 31.65
CA ILE A 261 4.01 -13.49 33.10
C ILE A 261 2.83 -12.72 33.67
N ASP A 262 2.36 -13.16 34.83
CA ASP A 262 1.48 -12.35 35.66
C ASP A 262 2.28 -11.17 36.25
N ARG A 263 1.84 -9.93 36.00
CA ARG A 263 2.60 -8.71 36.36
C ARG A 263 2.64 -8.44 37.86
N GLU A 264 1.71 -8.99 38.63
CA GLU A 264 1.66 -8.79 40.09
C GLU A 264 2.57 -9.75 40.83
N THR A 265 2.59 -11.01 40.39
CA THR A 265 3.29 -12.12 41.05
C THR A 265 4.65 -12.44 40.41
N GLY A 266 4.82 -12.13 39.12
CA GLY A 266 5.97 -12.53 38.32
C GLY A 266 5.97 -14.00 37.90
N GLU A 267 4.85 -14.72 38.11
CA GLU A 267 4.75 -16.13 37.74
C GLU A 267 4.57 -16.27 36.22
N ILE A 268 5.25 -17.26 35.62
CA ILE A 268 5.07 -17.62 34.22
C ILE A 268 3.72 -18.33 34.08
N VAL A 269 2.79 -17.75 33.33
CA VAL A 269 1.47 -18.33 33.05
C VAL A 269 1.42 -19.00 31.68
N TRP A 270 2.28 -18.58 30.75
CA TRP A 270 2.47 -19.24 29.46
C TRP A 270 3.92 -19.11 29.01
N GLU A 271 4.42 -20.13 28.31
CA GLU A 271 5.80 -20.18 27.83
C GLU A 271 5.89 -21.02 26.57
N PHE A 272 6.59 -20.52 25.57
CA PHE A 272 6.83 -21.22 24.33
C PHE A 272 8.31 -21.19 23.95
N HIS A 273 8.86 -22.38 23.70
CA HIS A 273 10.20 -22.57 23.16
C HIS A 273 10.11 -22.89 21.67
N PRO A 274 10.40 -21.93 20.78
CA PRO A 274 10.36 -22.20 19.35
C PRO A 274 11.46 -23.21 18.98
N PRO A 275 11.15 -24.30 18.23
CA PRO A 275 12.13 -25.33 17.93
C PRO A 275 13.31 -24.80 17.11
N ARG A 276 14.53 -24.90 17.64
CA ARG A 276 15.80 -24.52 16.98
C ARG A 276 15.89 -23.04 16.57
N MET A 277 14.98 -22.18 17.02
CA MET A 277 15.05 -20.75 16.73
C MET A 277 15.91 -20.02 17.75
N ILE A 278 16.56 -18.95 17.30
CA ILE A 278 17.28 -17.98 18.12
C ILE A 278 17.05 -16.55 17.61
N GLY A 279 17.22 -15.56 18.46
CA GLY A 279 17.16 -14.14 18.11
C GLY A 279 15.74 -13.62 17.93
N MET A 280 14.76 -14.15 18.67
CA MET A 280 13.40 -13.59 18.63
C MET A 280 13.41 -12.16 19.16
N ARG A 281 12.65 -11.30 18.50
CA ARG A 281 12.63 -9.87 18.78
C ARG A 281 11.24 -9.37 19.13
N ASP A 282 10.21 -10.09 18.71
CA ASP A 282 8.86 -9.56 18.70
C ASP A 282 7.84 -10.69 18.91
N ALA A 283 6.81 -10.41 19.69
CA ALA A 283 5.76 -11.38 20.01
C ALA A 283 4.45 -10.68 20.35
N ASP A 284 3.45 -10.86 19.50
CA ASP A 284 2.14 -10.22 19.63
C ASP A 284 1.04 -11.24 19.90
N ARG A 285 0.16 -10.96 20.85
CA ARG A 285 -1.06 -11.76 21.04
C ARG A 285 -2.11 -11.37 19.98
N LEU A 286 -2.55 -12.36 19.19
CA LEU A 286 -3.60 -12.22 18.17
C LEU A 286 -5.02 -12.39 18.79
N PRO A 287 -6.09 -11.85 18.14
CA PRO A 287 -7.47 -11.90 18.66
C PRO A 287 -7.99 -13.30 18.99
N ASN A 288 -7.62 -14.31 18.20
CA ASN A 288 -8.01 -15.70 18.44
C ASN A 288 -7.22 -16.37 19.59
N GLY A 289 -6.39 -15.62 20.31
CA GLY A 289 -5.53 -16.09 21.40
C GLY A 289 -4.19 -16.66 20.93
N ASN A 290 -3.95 -16.79 19.62
CA ASN A 290 -2.65 -17.20 19.11
C ASN A 290 -1.59 -16.12 19.38
N THR A 291 -0.31 -16.47 19.26
CA THR A 291 0.81 -15.53 19.31
C THR A 291 1.52 -15.51 17.97
N LEU A 292 1.63 -14.33 17.36
CA LEU A 292 2.56 -14.09 16.26
C LEU A 292 3.95 -13.88 16.86
N ILE A 293 4.96 -14.56 16.36
CA ILE A 293 6.34 -14.44 16.83
C ILE A 293 7.21 -14.07 15.64
N ALA A 294 7.85 -12.92 15.73
CA ALA A 294 8.79 -12.40 14.76
C ALA A 294 10.17 -12.16 15.37
N GLY A 295 11.14 -12.01 14.48
CA GLY A 295 12.55 -12.04 14.85
C GLY A 295 13.09 -13.46 14.92
N GLY A 296 14.34 -13.60 14.46
CA GLY A 296 15.10 -14.83 14.65
C GLY A 296 15.19 -15.73 13.43
N ALA A 297 15.97 -16.80 13.60
CA ALA A 297 16.15 -17.84 12.59
C ALA A 297 16.20 -19.22 13.21
N ASP A 298 15.61 -20.19 12.50
CA ASP A 298 15.91 -21.59 12.72
C ASP A 298 17.36 -21.83 12.26
N LEU A 299 18.19 -22.38 13.15
CA LEU A 299 19.62 -22.62 12.91
C LEU A 299 19.91 -23.52 11.70
N GLN A 300 18.92 -24.22 11.16
CA GLN A 300 19.05 -25.08 9.97
C GLN A 300 18.24 -24.58 8.77
N GLU A 301 17.09 -23.94 9.02
CA GLU A 301 16.14 -23.57 7.98
C GLU A 301 16.15 -22.07 7.65
N GLY A 302 16.97 -21.27 8.34
CA GLY A 302 17.05 -19.82 8.13
C GLY A 302 15.95 -19.03 8.85
N PRO A 303 15.72 -17.76 8.48
CA PRO A 303 14.74 -16.89 9.14
C PRO A 303 13.33 -17.48 9.12
N LYS A 304 12.61 -17.34 10.24
CA LYS A 304 11.24 -17.83 10.39
C LYS A 304 10.39 -16.84 11.18
N MET A 305 9.12 -16.76 10.81
CA MET A 305 8.06 -16.10 11.57
C MET A 305 6.95 -17.12 11.82
N LEU A 306 6.41 -17.15 13.04
CA LEU A 306 5.51 -18.20 13.50
C LEU A 306 4.18 -17.62 13.97
N GLU A 307 3.09 -18.35 13.77
CA GLU A 307 1.86 -18.19 14.54
C GLU A 307 1.62 -19.44 15.38
N VAL A 308 1.42 -19.25 16.68
CA VAL A 308 1.38 -20.32 17.67
C VAL A 308 0.11 -20.24 18.50
N THR A 309 -0.62 -21.35 18.61
CA THR A 309 -1.82 -21.42 19.44
C THR A 309 -1.53 -21.41 20.94
N PRO A 310 -2.53 -21.12 21.81
CA PRO A 310 -2.37 -21.25 23.26
C PRO A 310 -1.88 -22.63 23.72
N ASP A 311 -2.28 -23.70 23.02
CA ASP A 311 -1.81 -25.08 23.25
C ASP A 311 -0.45 -25.40 22.59
N LYS A 312 0.27 -24.37 22.15
CA LYS A 312 1.68 -24.39 21.68
C LYS A 312 1.88 -25.13 20.35
N LYS A 313 0.88 -25.11 19.47
CA LYS A 313 0.98 -25.64 18.10
C LYS A 313 1.32 -24.51 17.14
N ILE A 314 2.32 -24.73 16.30
CA ILE A 314 2.63 -23.84 15.18
C ILE A 314 1.59 -24.10 14.09
N VAL A 315 0.75 -23.11 13.80
CA VAL A 315 -0.36 -23.19 12.82
C VAL A 315 -0.08 -22.39 11.55
N TRP A 316 0.85 -21.44 11.61
CA TRP A 316 1.37 -20.75 10.44
C TRP A 316 2.87 -20.52 10.57
N ARG A 317 3.61 -20.65 9.46
CA ARG A 317 5.05 -20.43 9.42
C ARG A 317 5.51 -19.88 8.08
N LEU A 318 6.10 -18.70 8.13
CA LEU A 318 6.70 -18.02 6.98
C LEU A 318 8.23 -18.07 7.06
N GLY A 319 8.90 -18.19 5.92
CA GLY A 319 10.35 -18.15 5.81
C GLY A 319 10.83 -17.53 4.50
N VAL A 320 12.14 -17.28 4.45
CA VAL A 320 12.85 -16.78 3.27
C VAL A 320 13.90 -17.78 2.80
N LYS A 321 14.15 -17.83 1.49
CA LYS A 321 15.20 -18.65 0.88
C LYS A 321 16.53 -17.89 0.85
N GLY A 322 17.63 -18.64 0.79
CA GLY A 322 18.96 -18.05 0.54
C GLY A 322 19.58 -17.29 1.72
N VAL A 323 18.99 -17.40 2.92
CA VAL A 323 19.54 -16.87 4.17
C VAL A 323 19.70 -18.01 5.16
N GLU A 324 20.88 -18.15 5.74
CA GLU A 324 21.14 -19.18 6.75
C GLU A 324 20.87 -18.65 8.17
N GLY A 325 20.63 -19.55 9.11
CA GLY A 325 20.47 -19.22 10.54
C GLY A 325 21.81 -19.02 11.24
N THR A 326 22.72 -18.22 10.66
CA THR A 326 24.07 -17.97 11.20
C THR A 326 24.22 -16.55 11.73
N ALA A 327 25.20 -16.32 12.62
CA ALA A 327 25.49 -14.99 13.17
C ALA A 327 25.90 -13.97 12.09
N GLU A 328 26.46 -14.42 10.96
CA GLU A 328 26.85 -13.55 9.84
C GLU A 328 25.61 -13.01 9.10
N ASP A 329 24.53 -13.79 9.07
CA ASP A 329 23.26 -13.45 8.43
C ASP A 329 22.25 -12.81 9.39
N HIS A 330 22.61 -12.55 10.65
CA HIS A 330 21.69 -12.00 11.66
C HIS A 330 21.01 -10.69 11.22
N GLY A 331 21.71 -9.84 10.47
CA GLY A 331 21.15 -8.60 9.90
C GLY A 331 20.22 -8.83 8.69
N ARG A 332 19.86 -10.08 8.38
CA ARG A 332 18.99 -10.51 7.26
C ARG A 332 17.77 -11.32 7.73
N TRP A 333 17.58 -11.45 9.04
CA TRP A 333 16.45 -12.18 9.65
C TRP A 333 15.22 -11.28 9.75
N PHE A 334 14.07 -11.74 10.24
CA PHE A 334 12.97 -10.80 10.51
C PHE A 334 13.33 -9.88 11.69
N TYR A 335 12.72 -8.68 11.75
CA TYR A 335 12.87 -7.76 12.88
C TYR A 335 11.61 -7.81 13.75
N LYS A 336 10.58 -7.10 13.32
CA LYS A 336 9.22 -7.02 13.86
C LYS A 336 8.22 -7.29 12.74
N ALA A 337 6.97 -7.60 13.08
CA ALA A 337 5.93 -7.80 12.08
C ALA A 337 4.53 -7.61 12.64
N GLU A 338 3.61 -7.19 11.77
CA GLU A 338 2.23 -6.91 12.15
C GLU A 338 1.23 -7.73 11.34
N ARG A 339 0.24 -8.36 12.01
CA ARG A 339 -0.86 -9.09 11.36
C ARG A 339 -2.10 -8.20 11.22
N ILE A 340 -2.55 -7.98 9.98
CA ILE A 340 -3.68 -7.11 9.61
C ILE A 340 -4.93 -7.96 9.32
N SER A 341 -6.07 -7.67 9.97
CA SER A 341 -7.35 -8.39 9.83
C SER A 341 -8.18 -7.95 8.60
N MET A 342 -9.10 -8.80 8.12
CA MET A 342 -9.99 -8.55 6.95
C MET A 342 -11.52 -8.70 7.22
N VAL A 343 -12.01 -8.86 8.46
CA VAL A 343 -13.45 -9.17 8.76
C VAL A 343 -14.23 -7.95 9.32
N ALA A 344 -15.49 -7.75 8.88
CA ALA A 344 -16.39 -6.67 9.30
C ALA A 344 -17.50 -7.15 10.28
N PRO A 345 -17.95 -6.35 11.26
CA PRO A 345 -19.00 -6.76 12.20
C PRO A 345 -20.40 -6.90 11.55
N LYS A 346 -21.31 -7.63 12.20
CA LYS A 346 -22.72 -7.78 11.79
C LYS A 346 -23.69 -7.36 12.91
N ILE A 347 -24.58 -6.41 12.64
CA ILE A 347 -25.64 -5.90 13.54
C ILE A 347 -26.97 -5.72 12.78
N SER A 348 -28.11 -5.81 13.46
CA SER A 348 -29.46 -5.59 12.90
C SER A 348 -30.45 -5.02 13.94
N ILE A 349 -31.31 -4.07 13.56
CA ILE A 349 -32.31 -3.49 14.49
C ILE A 349 -33.56 -4.38 14.54
N VAL A 350 -33.88 -4.92 15.71
CA VAL A 350 -35.08 -5.73 15.99
C VAL A 350 -36.26 -4.83 16.40
N SER A 351 -35.99 -3.80 17.19
CA SER A 351 -36.98 -2.81 17.63
C SER A 351 -36.33 -1.42 17.68
N PRO A 352 -37.02 -0.34 17.24
CA PRO A 352 -38.37 -0.34 16.72
C PRO A 352 -38.45 -0.94 15.30
N GLU A 353 -39.41 -1.83 15.08
CA GLU A 353 -39.85 -2.19 13.72
C GLU A 353 -40.40 -0.98 12.97
N SER A 354 -40.42 -1.03 11.64
CA SER A 354 -41.05 -0.02 10.79
C SER A 354 -42.59 -0.05 10.88
N LYS A 355 -43.12 0.45 12.01
CA LYS A 355 -44.55 0.57 12.30
C LYS A 355 -44.86 1.82 13.13
N VAL A 356 -46.14 2.06 13.37
CA VAL A 356 -46.61 3.20 14.17
C VAL A 356 -46.76 2.77 15.62
N TYR A 357 -46.07 3.47 16.53
CA TYR A 357 -46.13 3.28 17.97
C TYR A 357 -47.05 4.32 18.62
N SER A 358 -47.53 4.02 19.82
CA SER A 358 -48.23 5.02 20.64
C SER A 358 -47.21 5.97 21.30
N PRO A 359 -47.54 7.25 21.57
CA PRO A 359 -46.63 8.17 22.25
C PRO A 359 -46.20 7.67 23.62
N GLY A 360 -44.92 7.81 23.93
CA GLY A 360 -44.30 7.28 25.13
C GLY A 360 -42.98 6.58 24.85
N GLU A 361 -42.65 5.57 25.67
CA GLU A 361 -41.45 4.76 25.53
C GLU A 361 -41.55 3.81 24.34
N VAL A 362 -40.62 3.93 23.40
CA VAL A 362 -40.41 3.03 22.27
C VAL A 362 -39.20 2.16 22.57
N GLU A 363 -39.35 0.85 22.42
CA GLU A 363 -38.27 -0.11 22.68
C GLU A 363 -37.17 -0.03 21.61
N VAL A 364 -35.92 -0.17 22.04
CA VAL A 364 -34.74 -0.30 21.21
C VAL A 364 -34.12 -1.66 21.50
N ASP A 365 -34.10 -2.51 20.49
CA ASP A 365 -33.52 -3.86 20.55
C ASP A 365 -32.73 -4.09 19.27
N ILE A 366 -31.47 -4.49 19.40
CA ILE A 366 -30.52 -4.65 18.29
C ILE A 366 -29.87 -6.02 18.43
N ASP A 367 -30.04 -6.87 17.42
CA ASP A 367 -29.44 -8.19 17.32
C ASP A 367 -28.06 -8.10 16.65
N TYR A 368 -27.17 -9.06 16.94
CA TYR A 368 -25.78 -9.02 16.51
C TYR A 368 -25.14 -10.41 16.49
N LEU A 369 -24.16 -10.62 15.59
CA LEU A 369 -23.50 -11.92 15.41
C LEU A 369 -22.02 -11.78 14.97
N ASP A 370 -21.08 -11.55 15.90
CA ASP A 370 -19.66 -11.98 15.81
C ASP A 370 -18.83 -11.66 17.09
N VAL A 371 -17.65 -12.30 17.21
CA VAL A 371 -16.70 -12.34 18.35
C VAL A 371 -15.79 -11.11 18.56
N ASP A 372 -15.80 -10.10 17.67
CA ASP A 372 -14.92 -8.91 17.72
C ASP A 372 -15.67 -7.56 17.79
N LEU A 373 -16.93 -7.58 18.24
CA LEU A 373 -17.73 -6.37 18.49
C LEU A 373 -17.33 -5.76 19.83
N ASP A 374 -17.00 -4.46 19.91
CA ASP A 374 -16.67 -3.81 21.20
C ASP A 374 -17.80 -2.87 21.68
N THR A 375 -18.36 -2.01 20.81
CA THR A 375 -19.54 -1.19 21.16
C THR A 375 -20.52 -1.06 20.00
N ILE A 376 -21.81 -1.12 20.34
CA ILE A 376 -22.92 -0.79 19.46
C ILE A 376 -23.52 0.52 19.96
N TRP A 377 -23.56 1.54 19.10
CA TRP A 377 -24.21 2.81 19.37
C TRP A 377 -25.52 2.93 18.60
N TYR A 378 -26.41 3.77 19.09
CA TYR A 378 -27.61 4.19 18.40
C TYR A 378 -27.98 5.64 18.71
N ARG A 379 -28.80 6.23 17.84
CA ARG A 379 -29.42 7.55 18.06
C ARG A 379 -30.70 7.70 17.24
N VAL A 380 -31.61 8.57 17.68
CA VAL A 380 -32.90 8.81 17.02
C VAL A 380 -32.95 10.20 16.39
N TYR A 381 -33.34 10.27 15.13
CA TYR A 381 -33.52 11.49 14.34
C TYR A 381 -35.01 11.81 14.15
N ASP A 382 -35.43 13.04 14.44
CA ASP A 382 -36.76 13.56 14.08
C ASP A 382 -36.71 14.04 12.64
N ARG A 383 -37.38 13.30 11.75
CA ARG A 383 -37.36 13.58 10.31
C ARG A 383 -38.15 14.82 9.94
N ALA A 384 -39.18 15.17 10.73
CA ALA A 384 -40.01 16.33 10.45
C ALA A 384 -39.31 17.63 10.85
N LYS A 385 -38.54 17.61 11.95
CA LYS A 385 -37.79 18.76 12.45
C LYS A 385 -36.38 18.86 11.87
N GLY A 386 -35.82 17.75 11.38
CA GLY A 386 -34.48 17.70 10.84
C GLY A 386 -33.40 17.81 11.92
N GLU A 387 -33.64 17.22 13.09
CA GLU A 387 -32.73 17.30 14.25
C GLU A 387 -32.65 15.96 15.00
N TRP A 388 -31.55 15.76 15.73
CA TRP A 388 -31.38 14.61 16.62
C TRP A 388 -32.19 14.81 17.90
N VAL A 389 -32.99 13.80 18.26
CA VAL A 389 -33.87 13.82 19.45
C VAL A 389 -33.18 13.21 20.64
N THR A 390 -32.28 12.26 20.39
CA THR A 390 -31.37 11.70 21.38
C THR A 390 -29.96 12.11 21.04
N ASP A 391 -29.15 12.28 22.07
CA ASP A 391 -27.70 12.23 21.91
C ASP A 391 -27.27 10.82 21.45
N GLU A 392 -25.98 10.63 21.20
CA GLU A 392 -25.41 9.31 20.95
C GLU A 392 -25.60 8.41 22.19
N VAL A 393 -26.22 7.26 22.02
CA VAL A 393 -26.54 6.31 23.10
C VAL A 393 -25.89 4.97 22.82
N THR A 394 -25.29 4.36 23.83
CA THR A 394 -24.74 3.00 23.73
C THR A 394 -25.85 1.97 23.89
N CYS A 395 -26.01 1.02 22.97
CA CYS A 395 -26.96 -0.11 23.10
C CYS A 395 -26.32 -1.27 23.85
N LEU A 396 -25.11 -1.63 23.45
CA LEU A 396 -24.33 -2.73 23.99
C LEU A 396 -22.88 -2.27 24.05
N ARG A 397 -22.28 -2.41 25.22
CA ARG A 397 -20.84 -2.31 25.39
C ARG A 397 -20.36 -3.59 26.02
N ASN A 398 -19.40 -4.24 25.37
CA ASN A 398 -18.69 -5.32 26.02
C ASN A 398 -17.87 -4.71 27.16
N VAL A 399 -18.21 -5.10 28.39
CA VAL A 399 -17.51 -4.65 29.59
C VAL A 399 -16.46 -5.69 29.89
N TRP A 400 -15.24 -5.25 29.71
CA TRP A 400 -14.04 -5.99 30.02
C TRP A 400 -13.57 -5.49 31.40
N SER A 401 -13.31 -6.39 32.37
CA SER A 401 -12.62 -5.95 33.62
C SER A 401 -11.26 -5.35 33.29
N ASP A 402 -10.65 -5.95 32.28
CA ASP A 402 -9.38 -5.69 31.64
C ASP A 402 -9.50 -6.30 30.23
N GLY A 403 -8.79 -5.80 29.23
CA GLY A 403 -9.13 -6.09 27.82
C GLY A 403 -8.99 -7.54 27.34
N LEU A 404 -8.78 -8.53 28.21
CA LEU A 404 -8.83 -9.97 27.88
C LEU A 404 -9.89 -10.71 28.69
N THR A 405 -10.41 -10.14 29.78
CA THR A 405 -11.38 -10.81 30.65
C THR A 405 -12.74 -10.13 30.54
N PHE A 406 -13.69 -10.86 29.96
CA PHE A 406 -15.08 -10.40 29.81
C PHE A 406 -15.79 -10.39 31.17
N GLU A 407 -16.10 -9.21 31.70
CA GLU A 407 -16.92 -9.06 32.92
C GLU A 407 -18.41 -9.23 32.64
N GLY A 408 -18.85 -8.91 31.42
CA GLY A 408 -20.24 -8.99 31.01
C GLY A 408 -20.58 -7.98 29.92
N THR A 409 -21.85 -7.85 29.60
CA THR A 409 -22.37 -6.82 28.70
C THR A 409 -23.02 -5.71 29.52
N GLU A 410 -22.60 -4.46 29.34
CA GLU A 410 -23.39 -3.31 29.76
C GLU A 410 -24.34 -2.97 28.63
N GLU A 411 -25.62 -3.19 28.90
CA GLU A 411 -26.68 -2.78 27.99
C GLU A 411 -27.13 -1.39 28.39
N GLY A 412 -27.10 -0.47 27.43
CA GLY A 412 -27.67 0.85 27.66
C GLY A 412 -29.19 0.81 27.61
N PRO A 413 -29.84 1.99 27.65
CA PRO A 413 -31.28 2.05 27.73
C PRO A 413 -31.93 1.38 26.52
N ARG A 414 -32.80 0.41 26.79
CA ARG A 414 -33.60 -0.31 25.77
C ARG A 414 -34.89 0.41 25.42
N THR A 415 -35.05 1.68 25.81
CA THR A 415 -36.22 2.48 25.48
C THR A 415 -35.85 3.93 25.25
N VAL A 416 -36.57 4.59 24.34
CA VAL A 416 -36.48 6.03 24.09
C VAL A 416 -37.88 6.62 24.22
N THR A 417 -38.03 7.72 24.98
CA THR A 417 -39.30 8.43 25.06
C THR A 417 -39.44 9.37 23.86
N LEU A 418 -40.48 9.19 23.07
CA LEU A 418 -40.72 9.96 21.86
C LEU A 418 -42.13 10.56 21.86
N ASP A 419 -42.22 11.82 21.45
CA ASP A 419 -43.47 12.52 21.22
C ASP A 419 -44.09 12.10 19.86
N GLU A 420 -45.24 12.66 19.49
CA GLU A 420 -45.80 12.43 18.16
C GLU A 420 -44.86 12.94 17.05
N GLY A 421 -44.51 12.06 16.11
CA GLY A 421 -43.56 12.39 15.06
C GLY A 421 -43.18 11.20 14.16
N GLU A 422 -42.37 11.51 13.15
CA GLU A 422 -41.73 10.53 12.26
C GLU A 422 -40.23 10.49 12.58
N TYR A 423 -39.73 9.29 12.85
CA TYR A 423 -38.38 9.10 13.39
C TYR A 423 -37.57 8.09 12.56
N THR A 424 -36.25 8.20 12.66
CA THR A 424 -35.29 7.17 12.21
C THR A 424 -34.41 6.81 13.39
N LEU A 425 -34.31 5.52 13.72
CA LEU A 425 -33.27 5.04 14.63
C LEU A 425 -32.07 4.58 13.79
N TYR A 426 -30.92 5.19 14.03
CA TYR A 426 -29.64 4.78 13.45
C TYR A 426 -28.87 3.95 14.47
N ALA A 427 -28.23 2.88 14.03
CA ALA A 427 -27.34 2.07 14.85
C ALA A 427 -26.05 1.74 14.10
N TRP A 428 -24.91 1.74 14.78
CA TRP A 428 -23.61 1.40 14.17
C TRP A 428 -22.70 0.69 15.15
N ALA A 429 -21.74 -0.06 14.59
CA ALA A 429 -20.73 -0.79 15.33
C ALA A 429 -19.39 -0.83 14.57
N GLU A 430 -18.31 -1.09 15.30
CA GLU A 430 -16.93 -1.12 14.80
C GLU A 430 -16.29 -2.48 15.14
N SER A 431 -15.38 -3.00 14.29
CA SER A 431 -14.51 -4.14 14.63
C SER A 431 -13.12 -3.68 15.07
N THR A 432 -12.49 -4.46 15.95
CA THR A 432 -11.14 -4.20 16.47
C THR A 432 -10.09 -5.12 15.84
N GLY A 433 -9.07 -4.57 15.19
CA GLY A 433 -7.76 -5.23 15.02
C GLY A 433 -6.73 -4.64 15.99
N TRP A 434 -5.63 -5.36 16.28
CA TRP A 434 -4.56 -4.92 17.20
C TRP A 434 -3.45 -4.09 16.50
N GLY A 435 -2.86 -3.16 17.26
CA GLY A 435 -1.78 -2.20 16.94
C GLY A 435 -2.19 -0.79 17.44
N ASN A 436 -1.43 -0.21 18.36
CA ASN A 436 -1.92 0.33 19.63
C ASN A 436 -1.79 1.84 19.78
N GLU A 437 -2.69 2.47 20.54
CA GLU A 437 -2.48 3.88 20.95
C GLU A 437 -2.99 4.23 22.38
N ASN A 438 -3.76 3.34 22.99
CA ASN A 438 -3.97 3.08 24.43
C ASN A 438 -4.74 1.74 24.40
N LEU A 439 -4.50 0.75 25.27
CA LEU A 439 -5.20 -0.59 25.34
C LEU A 439 -6.77 -0.57 25.24
N LEU A 440 -7.44 0.57 24.96
CA LEU A 440 -8.87 0.75 24.83
C LEU A 440 -9.38 1.57 23.61
N GLU A 441 -8.60 1.98 22.61
CA GLU A 441 -9.18 2.50 21.33
C GLU A 441 -8.51 1.93 20.06
N ARG A 442 -9.36 1.66 19.06
CA ARG A 442 -9.35 0.49 18.16
C ARG A 442 -8.76 0.79 16.79
N LYS A 443 -8.09 -0.16 16.13
CA LYS A 443 -7.97 -0.10 14.66
C LYS A 443 -9.35 -0.27 14.06
N LEU A 444 -9.83 0.74 13.36
CA LEU A 444 -11.02 0.64 12.52
C LEU A 444 -10.70 -0.30 11.36
N VAL A 445 -10.86 -1.60 11.57
CA VAL A 445 -10.68 -2.58 10.48
C VAL A 445 -11.88 -2.48 9.55
N ASN A 446 -13.09 -2.33 10.10
CA ASN A 446 -14.35 -2.12 9.38
C ASN A 446 -15.41 -1.46 10.27
N THR A 447 -16.30 -0.65 9.68
CA THR A 447 -17.50 -0.08 10.33
C THR A 447 -18.75 -0.66 9.68
N VAL A 448 -19.78 -0.97 10.47
CA VAL A 448 -21.13 -1.33 10.00
C VAL A 448 -22.15 -0.35 10.56
N GLU A 449 -23.10 0.08 9.73
CA GLU A 449 -24.22 0.96 10.10
C GLU A 449 -25.53 0.38 9.54
N THR A 450 -26.61 0.54 10.28
CA THR A 450 -27.97 0.16 9.90
C THR A 450 -28.98 1.19 10.45
N SER A 451 -30.18 1.28 9.89
CA SER A 451 -31.21 2.20 10.38
C SER A 451 -32.64 1.67 10.16
N VAL A 452 -33.60 2.20 10.92
CA VAL A 452 -35.02 1.88 10.75
C VAL A 452 -35.90 3.12 10.92
N ASP A 453 -36.81 3.32 9.97
CA ASP A 453 -37.82 4.38 10.00
C ASP A 453 -39.09 3.90 10.69
N PHE A 454 -39.62 4.69 11.63
CA PHE A 454 -40.86 4.42 12.35
C PHE A 454 -41.61 5.72 12.65
N ALA A 455 -42.82 5.62 13.22
CA ALA A 455 -43.59 6.79 13.61
C ALA A 455 -44.26 6.59 14.96
N VAL A 456 -44.60 7.70 15.61
CA VAL A 456 -45.27 7.73 16.92
C VAL A 456 -46.51 8.60 16.81
N SER A 457 -47.68 8.08 17.16
CA SER A 457 -48.96 8.78 16.98
C SER A 457 -50.06 8.29 17.91
N THR A 458 -50.87 9.22 18.47
CA THR A 458 -52.11 8.88 19.19
C THR A 458 -53.22 8.36 18.29
N ASP A 459 -53.12 8.53 16.96
CA ASP A 459 -54.08 8.03 15.97
C ASP A 459 -53.35 7.26 14.86
N PRO A 460 -53.02 5.96 15.09
CA PRO A 460 -52.25 5.14 14.15
C PRO A 460 -52.93 4.97 12.78
N SER A 461 -54.25 5.20 12.70
CA SER A 461 -55.03 5.07 11.47
C SER A 461 -54.83 6.21 10.46
N LYS A 462 -54.14 7.28 10.88
CA LYS A 462 -53.92 8.49 10.07
C LYS A 462 -52.46 8.74 9.69
N VAL A 463 -51.54 7.93 10.19
CA VAL A 463 -50.11 8.07 9.93
C VAL A 463 -49.68 6.94 9.02
N THR A 464 -49.25 7.29 7.83
CA THR A 464 -48.49 6.39 6.95
C THR A 464 -47.05 6.73 7.21
N ILE A 465 -46.20 5.74 7.52
CA ILE A 465 -44.76 5.98 7.61
C ILE A 465 -44.33 6.45 6.23
N SER A 466 -44.05 7.74 6.10
CA SER A 466 -43.42 8.26 4.91
C SER A 466 -42.02 7.65 4.90
N THR A 467 -41.69 6.81 3.91
CA THR A 467 -40.28 6.52 3.65
C THR A 467 -39.68 7.85 3.21
N ALA A 468 -38.61 8.29 3.88
CA ALA A 468 -37.98 9.55 3.52
C ALA A 468 -37.67 9.53 2.00
N PRO A 469 -37.96 10.60 1.23
CA PRO A 469 -37.64 10.65 -0.20
C PRO A 469 -36.15 10.62 -0.54
N ASN A 470 -35.27 10.25 0.39
CA ASN A 470 -33.82 10.16 0.19
C ASN A 470 -33.17 9.24 1.25
N GLN A 471 -33.79 8.12 1.58
CA GLN A 471 -33.01 6.96 2.05
C GLN A 471 -32.65 6.11 0.84
N PRO A 472 -31.43 5.53 0.79
CA PRO A 472 -31.21 4.43 -0.12
C PRO A 472 -32.26 3.36 0.22
N LEU A 473 -32.81 2.70 -0.78
CA LEU A 473 -33.67 1.53 -0.56
C LEU A 473 -33.05 0.42 -1.39
N VAL A 474 -33.08 -0.82 -0.90
CA VAL A 474 -32.84 -1.99 -1.74
C VAL A 474 -34.01 -2.96 -1.59
N SER A 475 -34.49 -3.43 -2.71
CA SER A 475 -35.60 -4.37 -2.83
C SER A 475 -35.23 -5.43 -3.84
N THR A 476 -35.73 -6.63 -3.62
CA THR A 476 -35.73 -7.71 -4.59
C THR A 476 -37.05 -7.72 -5.34
N ASP A 477 -37.08 -8.24 -6.56
CA ASP A 477 -38.32 -8.37 -7.33
C ASP A 477 -39.24 -9.50 -6.82
N LYS A 478 -38.73 -10.38 -5.94
CA LYS A 478 -39.45 -11.50 -5.31
C LYS A 478 -38.97 -11.74 -3.87
N ASP A 479 -39.84 -12.32 -3.06
CA ASP A 479 -39.54 -12.69 -1.66
C ASP A 479 -38.88 -14.07 -1.54
N ALA A 480 -38.96 -14.88 -2.60
CA ALA A 480 -38.32 -16.17 -2.72
C ALA A 480 -37.97 -16.48 -4.17
N TYR A 481 -36.88 -17.21 -4.34
CA TYR A 481 -36.37 -17.61 -5.64
C TYR A 481 -36.23 -19.13 -5.70
N ALA A 482 -36.52 -19.71 -6.86
CA ALA A 482 -36.29 -21.13 -7.13
C ALA A 482 -34.97 -21.36 -7.86
N PRO A 483 -34.40 -22.59 -7.83
CA PRO A 483 -33.29 -22.94 -8.70
C PRO A 483 -33.55 -22.54 -10.16
N GLY A 484 -32.61 -21.81 -10.76
CA GLY A 484 -32.66 -21.26 -12.10
C GLY A 484 -33.23 -19.85 -12.21
N GLU A 485 -33.77 -19.26 -11.12
CA GLU A 485 -34.25 -17.88 -11.14
C GLU A 485 -33.12 -16.87 -10.89
N SER A 486 -33.20 -15.72 -11.56
CA SER A 486 -32.25 -14.62 -11.41
C SER A 486 -32.76 -13.59 -10.42
N LEU A 487 -31.89 -13.18 -9.50
CA LEU A 487 -32.10 -12.12 -8.54
C LEU A 487 -32.06 -10.75 -9.23
N ASN A 488 -33.19 -10.05 -9.25
CA ASN A 488 -33.25 -8.66 -9.69
C ASN A 488 -33.43 -7.77 -8.47
N VAL A 489 -32.71 -6.66 -8.46
CA VAL A 489 -32.72 -5.71 -7.35
C VAL A 489 -33.00 -4.30 -7.83
N SER A 490 -33.68 -3.53 -7.02
CA SER A 490 -34.05 -2.14 -7.30
C SER A 490 -34.10 -1.31 -6.03
N GLY A 491 -34.04 0.00 -6.19
CA GLY A 491 -33.92 0.86 -5.04
C GLY A 491 -33.92 2.34 -5.33
N THR A 492 -33.79 3.11 -4.27
CA THR A 492 -33.46 4.54 -4.29
C THR A 492 -32.05 4.76 -3.73
N ALA A 493 -31.42 5.88 -4.06
CA ALA A 493 -30.15 6.38 -3.53
C ALA A 493 -30.04 7.88 -3.83
N THR A 494 -28.99 8.54 -3.37
CA THR A 494 -28.69 9.95 -3.70
C THR A 494 -28.69 10.14 -5.22
N ALA A 495 -29.36 11.17 -5.73
CA ALA A 495 -29.48 11.44 -7.16
C ALA A 495 -28.10 11.44 -7.86
N ASN A 496 -27.97 10.66 -8.95
CA ASN A 496 -26.74 10.45 -9.71
C ASN A 496 -25.59 9.73 -8.97
N ALA A 497 -25.82 9.22 -7.75
CA ALA A 497 -24.80 8.50 -7.00
C ALA A 497 -24.52 7.11 -7.58
N TRP A 498 -23.30 6.64 -7.37
CA TRP A 498 -22.94 5.25 -7.61
C TRP A 498 -23.43 4.38 -6.46
N VAL A 499 -24.11 3.30 -6.82
CA VAL A 499 -24.64 2.29 -5.90
C VAL A 499 -23.87 0.99 -6.09
N THR A 500 -23.29 0.47 -5.01
CA THR A 500 -22.60 -0.83 -5.01
C THR A 500 -23.47 -1.89 -4.33
N ILE A 501 -23.83 -2.94 -5.06
CA ILE A 501 -24.72 -4.02 -4.64
C ILE A 501 -23.87 -5.25 -4.30
N GLN A 502 -24.08 -5.90 -3.18
CA GLN A 502 -23.37 -7.11 -2.74
C GLN A 502 -24.40 -8.18 -2.35
N ILE A 503 -24.18 -9.42 -2.76
CA ILE A 503 -25.06 -10.55 -2.43
C ILE A 503 -24.30 -11.50 -1.53
N PHE A 504 -24.96 -11.95 -0.47
CA PHE A 504 -24.43 -12.87 0.52
C PHE A 504 -25.32 -14.12 0.60
N ASP A 505 -24.69 -15.28 0.68
CA ASP A 505 -25.37 -16.55 0.95
C ASP A 505 -25.73 -16.67 2.46
N PRO A 506 -26.52 -17.69 2.87
CA PRO A 506 -26.93 -17.88 4.26
C PRO A 506 -25.77 -18.13 5.24
N ASP A 507 -24.61 -18.56 4.75
CA ASP A 507 -23.39 -18.75 5.56
C ASP A 507 -22.62 -17.42 5.73
N GLY A 508 -23.11 -16.34 5.12
CA GLY A 508 -22.53 -15.00 5.20
C GLY A 508 -21.37 -14.76 4.24
N ASN A 509 -21.13 -15.64 3.27
CA ASN A 509 -20.11 -15.43 2.24
C ASN A 509 -20.66 -14.50 1.15
N ARG A 510 -19.85 -13.52 0.71
CA ARG A 510 -20.22 -12.66 -0.42
C ARG A 510 -20.06 -13.41 -1.74
N VAL A 511 -21.18 -13.76 -2.35
CA VAL A 511 -21.28 -14.58 -3.56
C VAL A 511 -21.43 -13.77 -4.85
N ALA A 512 -21.81 -12.50 -4.76
CA ALA A 512 -21.79 -11.57 -5.90
C ALA A 512 -21.59 -10.11 -5.48
N ILE A 513 -21.11 -9.29 -6.43
CA ILE A 513 -21.05 -7.83 -6.32
C ILE A 513 -21.40 -7.21 -7.68
N ALA A 514 -22.17 -6.13 -7.67
CA ALA A 514 -22.53 -5.36 -8.84
C ALA A 514 -22.48 -3.87 -8.52
N GLN A 515 -22.48 -3.03 -9.56
CA GLN A 515 -22.65 -1.59 -9.42
C GLN A 515 -23.68 -1.09 -10.41
N THR A 516 -24.38 -0.03 -10.02
CA THR A 516 -25.30 0.73 -10.86
C THR A 516 -25.26 2.20 -10.46
N GLN A 517 -25.83 3.09 -11.26
CA GLN A 517 -25.89 4.52 -10.94
C GLN A 517 -27.36 4.90 -10.80
N ALA A 518 -27.69 5.63 -9.74
CA ALA A 518 -29.00 6.20 -9.55
C ALA A 518 -29.28 7.28 -10.61
N ASP A 519 -30.53 7.40 -11.04
CA ASP A 519 -30.95 8.46 -11.96
C ASP A 519 -31.05 9.82 -11.25
N ALA A 520 -31.49 10.84 -12.00
CA ALA A 520 -31.62 12.20 -11.50
C ALA A 520 -32.69 12.34 -10.39
N ASP A 521 -33.60 11.37 -10.28
CA ASP A 521 -34.64 11.29 -9.26
C ASP A 521 -34.24 10.31 -8.13
N GLY A 522 -33.03 9.74 -8.18
CA GLY A 522 -32.48 8.83 -7.16
C GLY A 522 -32.83 7.36 -7.37
N ASN A 523 -33.53 6.97 -8.43
CA ASN A 523 -33.94 5.57 -8.63
C ASN A 523 -32.83 4.75 -9.30
N TRP A 524 -32.69 3.49 -8.91
CA TRP A 524 -31.77 2.55 -9.54
C TRP A 524 -32.38 1.15 -9.64
N SER A 525 -31.93 0.38 -10.62
CA SER A 525 -32.24 -1.04 -10.73
C SER A 525 -31.09 -1.80 -11.37
N LYS A 526 -30.99 -3.09 -11.04
CA LYS A 526 -30.02 -4.03 -11.62
C LYS A 526 -30.64 -5.42 -11.66
N THR A 527 -30.75 -5.95 -12.87
CA THR A 527 -31.28 -7.30 -13.10
C THR A 527 -30.15 -8.32 -13.16
N GLY A 528 -30.42 -9.55 -12.72
CA GLY A 528 -29.49 -10.69 -12.84
C GLY A 528 -28.22 -10.54 -12.01
N VAL A 529 -28.33 -10.01 -10.80
CA VAL A 529 -27.16 -9.81 -9.92
C VAL A 529 -26.61 -11.14 -9.40
N TYR A 530 -27.47 -12.16 -9.29
CA TYR A 530 -27.12 -13.53 -8.93
C TYR A 530 -28.16 -14.49 -9.54
N VAL A 531 -27.80 -15.75 -9.81
CA VAL A 531 -28.75 -16.78 -10.27
C VAL A 531 -28.65 -17.98 -9.34
N PHE A 532 -29.78 -18.39 -8.76
CA PHE A 532 -29.79 -19.49 -7.82
C PHE A 532 -29.69 -20.83 -8.55
N SER A 533 -28.97 -21.79 -7.98
CA SER A 533 -28.87 -23.16 -8.51
C SER A 533 -29.48 -24.18 -7.54
N GLU A 534 -29.59 -25.44 -7.96
CA GLU A 534 -30.03 -26.52 -7.05
C GLU A 534 -29.04 -26.74 -5.89
N ASP A 535 -27.80 -26.28 -6.02
CA ASP A 535 -26.75 -26.34 -5.00
C ASP A 535 -26.65 -25.05 -4.17
N SER A 536 -27.45 -24.00 -4.49
CA SER A 536 -27.48 -22.78 -3.69
C SER A 536 -27.93 -23.12 -2.27
N PRO A 537 -27.17 -22.75 -1.22
CA PRO A 537 -27.54 -23.06 0.15
C PRO A 537 -28.95 -22.59 0.47
N GLU A 538 -29.76 -23.54 0.99
CA GLU A 538 -31.10 -23.27 1.48
C GLU A 538 -31.02 -22.32 2.67
N GLY A 539 -31.87 -21.29 2.70
CA GLY A 539 -31.87 -20.34 3.80
C GLY A 539 -32.08 -18.89 3.37
N ALA A 540 -31.72 -17.98 4.26
CA ALA A 540 -31.90 -16.54 4.11
C ALA A 540 -30.68 -15.92 3.40
N TRP A 541 -30.90 -15.34 2.23
CA TRP A 541 -29.88 -14.68 1.43
C TRP A 541 -29.99 -13.17 1.58
N THR A 542 -28.87 -12.45 1.60
CA THR A 542 -28.86 -11.00 1.88
C THR A 542 -28.30 -10.21 0.71
N VAL A 543 -29.00 -9.15 0.31
CA VAL A 543 -28.53 -8.14 -0.65
C VAL A 543 -28.18 -6.89 0.14
N LYS A 544 -26.98 -6.35 -0.01
CA LYS A 544 -26.58 -5.03 0.51
C LYS A 544 -26.36 -4.04 -0.63
N ALA A 545 -26.80 -2.80 -0.52
CA ALA A 545 -26.61 -1.74 -1.49
C ALA A 545 -26.01 -0.49 -0.83
N TYR A 546 -24.88 -0.01 -1.34
CA TYR A 546 -24.12 1.12 -0.79
C TYR A 546 -24.19 2.34 -1.69
N ASP A 547 -24.70 3.45 -1.17
CA ASP A 547 -24.69 4.78 -1.79
C ASP A 547 -23.37 5.49 -1.49
N ALA A 548 -22.54 5.66 -2.52
CA ALA A 548 -21.22 6.29 -2.37
C ALA A 548 -21.25 7.78 -2.01
N SER A 549 -22.37 8.49 -2.24
CA SER A 549 -22.49 9.93 -1.98
C SER A 549 -23.00 10.21 -0.57
N ALA A 550 -24.02 9.48 -0.12
CA ALA A 550 -24.50 9.56 1.26
C ALA A 550 -23.60 8.78 2.24
N ARG A 551 -22.76 7.86 1.73
CA ARG A 551 -21.99 6.88 2.52
C ARG A 551 -22.88 5.98 3.38
N LEU A 552 -24.07 5.66 2.88
CA LEU A 552 -25.06 4.83 3.57
C LEU A 552 -25.17 3.46 2.88
N MET A 553 -25.40 2.40 3.66
CA MET A 553 -25.60 1.03 3.17
C MET A 553 -26.94 0.49 3.66
N GLU A 554 -27.68 -0.14 2.77
CA GLU A 554 -29.00 -0.72 3.04
C GLU A 554 -29.03 -2.18 2.66
N GLU A 555 -29.85 -2.99 3.32
CA GLU A 555 -29.93 -4.42 3.03
C GLU A 555 -31.36 -4.97 2.98
N VAL A 556 -31.53 -6.03 2.19
CA VAL A 556 -32.79 -6.79 2.10
C VAL A 556 -32.49 -8.27 2.04
N THR A 557 -33.27 -9.06 2.77
CA THR A 557 -33.14 -10.52 2.83
C THR A 557 -34.31 -11.18 2.09
N PHE A 558 -34.05 -12.28 1.40
CA PHE A 558 -35.07 -13.13 0.76
C PHE A 558 -34.76 -14.61 1.00
N THR A 559 -35.74 -15.49 0.84
CA THR A 559 -35.58 -16.92 1.19
C THR A 559 -35.37 -17.80 -0.03
N PHE A 560 -34.42 -18.73 0.05
CA PHE A 560 -34.27 -19.83 -0.90
C PHE A 560 -34.85 -21.13 -0.30
N PRO A 561 -35.99 -21.65 -0.80
CA PRO A 561 -36.73 -22.72 -0.15
C PRO A 561 -36.19 -24.13 -0.47
N ALA A 562 -36.39 -25.05 0.49
CA ALA A 562 -35.92 -26.42 0.38
C ALA A 562 -36.59 -27.23 -0.74
N VAL A 563 -35.77 -27.85 -1.60
CA VAL A 563 -36.27 -28.70 -2.70
C VAL A 563 -36.38 -30.14 -2.20
N SER A 564 -37.60 -30.59 -1.87
CA SER A 564 -37.83 -31.98 -1.48
C SER A 564 -37.57 -32.95 -2.65
N THR A 565 -36.55 -33.79 -2.55
CA THR A 565 -36.31 -34.90 -3.49
C THR A 565 -36.04 -36.26 -2.80
N PRO A 566 -36.39 -37.40 -3.45
CA PRO A 566 -36.69 -38.66 -2.77
C PRO A 566 -35.48 -39.57 -2.57
N THR A 567 -35.60 -40.44 -1.56
CA THR A 567 -34.65 -41.47 -1.09
C THR A 567 -33.97 -42.30 -2.20
N PRO A 568 -32.63 -42.46 -2.19
CA PRO A 568 -31.95 -43.38 -3.10
C PRO A 568 -31.74 -44.78 -2.50
N THR A 569 -32.06 -45.79 -3.31
CA THR A 569 -31.82 -47.21 -3.09
C THR A 569 -30.35 -47.56 -3.31
N THR A 570 -29.75 -48.25 -2.35
CA THR A 570 -28.34 -48.71 -2.37
C THR A 570 -28.13 -49.84 -3.38
N THR A 571 -27.09 -49.74 -4.23
CA THR A 571 -26.51 -50.91 -4.93
C THR A 571 -25.00 -50.86 -4.82
N THR A 572 -24.43 -51.89 -4.20
CA THR A 572 -22.99 -52.08 -4.01
C THR A 572 -22.36 -52.68 -5.26
N THR A 573 -21.31 -52.05 -5.81
CA THR A 573 -20.42 -52.71 -6.79
C THR A 573 -18.97 -52.58 -6.33
N THR A 574 -18.33 -53.72 -6.12
CA THR A 574 -16.89 -53.87 -5.88
C THR A 574 -16.12 -53.68 -7.19
N THR A 575 -15.05 -52.88 -7.20
CA THR A 575 -14.09 -52.88 -8.31
C THR A 575 -12.66 -52.73 -7.78
N THR A 576 -11.80 -53.58 -8.33
CA THR A 576 -10.39 -53.79 -8.01
C THR A 576 -9.49 -52.63 -8.41
N THR A 577 -8.56 -52.27 -7.53
CA THR A 577 -7.57 -51.19 -7.65
C THR A 577 -6.44 -51.53 -8.65
N PRO A 578 -6.09 -50.65 -9.61
CA PRO A 578 -4.80 -50.68 -10.28
C PRO A 578 -3.82 -49.69 -9.64
N THR A 579 -2.54 -50.03 -9.68
CA THR A 579 -1.40 -49.24 -9.17
C THR A 579 -1.30 -47.87 -9.86
N PRO A 580 -1.05 -46.74 -9.15
CA PRO A 580 -1.13 -45.41 -9.73
C PRO A 580 0.05 -45.13 -10.68
N SER A 581 -0.27 -44.73 -11.92
CA SER A 581 0.69 -44.17 -12.88
C SER A 581 0.65 -42.63 -12.88
N LYS A 582 1.74 -41.97 -13.30
CA LYS A 582 1.83 -40.49 -13.36
C LYS A 582 0.90 -39.91 -14.43
N PRO A 583 0.42 -38.65 -14.29
CA PRO A 583 -0.32 -37.96 -15.34
C PRO A 583 0.44 -37.94 -16.67
N LYS A 584 -0.26 -38.17 -17.78
CA LYS A 584 0.31 -38.18 -19.13
C LYS A 584 -0.26 -37.02 -19.95
N VAL A 585 0.62 -36.22 -20.55
CA VAL A 585 0.25 -35.07 -21.41
C VAL A 585 0.67 -35.36 -22.85
N THR A 586 -0.26 -35.14 -23.79
CA THR A 586 -0.02 -35.22 -25.24
C THR A 586 -0.36 -33.88 -25.87
N ILE A 587 0.58 -33.29 -26.60
CA ILE A 587 0.44 -31.95 -27.20
C ILE A 587 0.40 -32.11 -28.71
N ALA A 588 -0.63 -31.55 -29.34
CA ALA A 588 -0.76 -31.34 -30.77
C ALA A 588 -0.99 -29.85 -31.04
N LYS A 589 -0.84 -29.41 -32.29
CA LYS A 589 -1.02 -27.99 -32.64
C LYS A 589 -2.42 -27.51 -32.24
N GLY A 590 -2.48 -26.50 -31.37
CA GLY A 590 -3.73 -25.95 -30.82
C GLY A 590 -4.54 -26.91 -29.94
N LYS A 591 -4.00 -28.06 -29.50
CA LYS A 591 -4.74 -29.04 -28.68
C LYS A 591 -3.83 -29.75 -27.67
N VAL A 592 -4.25 -29.78 -26.41
CA VAL A 592 -3.57 -30.48 -25.31
C VAL A 592 -4.50 -31.55 -24.74
N GLN A 593 -4.02 -32.77 -24.60
CA GLN A 593 -4.76 -33.88 -23.99
C GLN A 593 -4.01 -34.39 -22.75
N ILE A 594 -4.71 -34.49 -21.64
CA ILE A 594 -4.19 -34.85 -20.32
C ILE A 594 -4.97 -36.07 -19.84
N SER A 595 -4.25 -37.10 -19.44
CA SER A 595 -4.80 -38.30 -18.80
C SER A 595 -4.26 -38.40 -17.37
N ILE A 596 -5.15 -38.36 -16.38
CA ILE A 596 -4.82 -38.48 -14.95
C ILE A 596 -5.44 -39.79 -14.44
N PRO A 597 -4.61 -40.80 -14.12
CA PRO A 597 -5.11 -42.12 -13.74
C PRO A 597 -5.99 -42.12 -12.48
N GLN A 598 -5.67 -41.26 -11.52
CA GLN A 598 -6.47 -41.08 -10.31
C GLN A 598 -6.23 -39.71 -9.70
N ILE A 599 -7.31 -39.08 -9.23
CA ILE A 599 -7.27 -37.92 -8.33
C ILE A 599 -7.95 -38.36 -7.03
N LYS A 600 -7.22 -38.32 -5.92
CA LYS A 600 -7.78 -38.67 -4.60
C LYS A 600 -8.57 -37.50 -4.05
N ALA A 601 -9.64 -37.79 -3.31
CA ALA A 601 -10.43 -36.80 -2.58
C ALA A 601 -9.50 -35.89 -1.75
N GLY A 602 -9.67 -34.58 -1.88
CA GLY A 602 -8.87 -33.57 -1.17
C GLY A 602 -7.38 -33.50 -1.55
N LYS A 603 -6.93 -34.21 -2.60
CA LYS A 603 -5.55 -34.10 -3.13
C LYS A 603 -5.57 -33.49 -4.53
N GLU A 604 -4.58 -32.63 -4.78
CA GLU A 604 -4.44 -31.93 -6.05
C GLU A 604 -3.61 -32.74 -7.05
N ALA A 605 -4.13 -32.90 -8.27
CA ALA A 605 -3.36 -33.36 -9.41
C ALA A 605 -2.78 -32.14 -10.14
N ILE A 606 -1.45 -32.06 -10.20
CA ILE A 606 -0.71 -30.96 -10.81
C ILE A 606 -0.20 -31.43 -12.19
N VAL A 607 -0.63 -30.76 -13.25
CA VAL A 607 -0.26 -31.10 -14.63
C VAL A 607 0.39 -29.91 -15.34
N PRO A 608 1.73 -29.84 -15.35
CA PRO A 608 2.47 -28.86 -16.14
C PRO A 608 2.39 -29.18 -17.64
N ILE A 609 2.21 -28.17 -18.48
CA ILE A 609 2.12 -28.29 -19.94
C ILE A 609 3.36 -27.61 -20.55
N LYS A 610 4.45 -28.38 -20.67
CA LYS A 610 5.73 -27.88 -21.20
C LYS A 610 5.79 -28.07 -22.72
N LYS A 611 6.35 -27.08 -23.44
CA LYS A 611 6.62 -27.11 -24.91
C LYS A 611 5.38 -27.01 -25.82
N ALA A 612 4.33 -26.30 -25.40
CA ALA A 612 3.19 -26.00 -26.27
C ALA A 612 3.32 -24.59 -26.89
N GLU A 613 4.09 -24.45 -27.97
CA GLU A 613 4.36 -23.13 -28.60
C GLU A 613 3.10 -22.40 -29.10
N ASP A 614 2.07 -23.13 -29.52
CA ASP A 614 0.81 -22.59 -30.07
C ASP A 614 -0.37 -22.71 -29.09
N MET A 615 -0.08 -22.71 -27.78
CA MET A 615 -1.09 -22.80 -26.72
C MET A 615 -0.73 -21.83 -25.59
N PRO A 616 -1.64 -20.93 -25.15
CA PRO A 616 -1.35 -20.01 -24.06
C PRO A 616 -1.38 -20.69 -22.68
N LEU A 617 -1.68 -21.99 -22.59
CA LEU A 617 -1.88 -22.73 -21.36
C LEU A 617 -0.57 -23.35 -20.84
N GLU A 618 -0.24 -23.10 -19.57
CA GLU A 618 1.02 -23.49 -18.92
C GLU A 618 0.83 -24.60 -17.88
N ILE A 619 -0.26 -24.55 -17.12
CA ILE A 619 -0.53 -25.51 -16.06
C ILE A 619 -2.03 -25.69 -15.83
N ILE A 620 -2.43 -26.93 -15.55
CA ILE A 620 -3.74 -27.22 -14.97
C ILE A 620 -3.51 -27.91 -13.64
N ARG A 621 -4.14 -27.38 -12.60
CA ARG A 621 -4.26 -28.07 -11.32
C ARG A 621 -5.72 -28.37 -11.03
N ILE A 622 -6.00 -29.57 -10.58
CA ILE A 622 -7.38 -30.01 -10.32
C ILE A 622 -7.43 -30.85 -9.05
N SER A 623 -8.37 -30.53 -8.18
CA SER A 623 -8.71 -31.30 -6.99
C SER A 623 -10.19 -31.65 -7.02
N VAL A 624 -10.55 -32.75 -6.36
CA VAL A 624 -11.89 -33.32 -6.38
C VAL A 624 -12.39 -33.56 -4.97
N LYS A 625 -13.70 -33.42 -4.78
CA LYS A 625 -14.41 -33.70 -3.51
C LYS A 625 -14.38 -35.20 -3.22
N ASN A 626 -14.60 -36.02 -4.26
CA ASN A 626 -14.58 -37.47 -4.20
C ASN A 626 -13.46 -38.04 -5.07
N SER A 627 -12.87 -39.17 -4.69
CA SER A 627 -11.81 -39.79 -5.49
C SER A 627 -12.34 -40.24 -6.86
N VAL A 628 -11.72 -39.78 -7.94
CA VAL A 628 -12.08 -40.13 -9.33
C VAL A 628 -10.91 -40.80 -10.05
N ASN A 629 -11.22 -41.69 -11.00
CA ASN A 629 -10.24 -42.45 -11.76
C ASN A 629 -10.33 -42.12 -13.26
N ASP A 630 -9.22 -42.29 -13.97
CA ASP A 630 -9.12 -42.17 -15.43
C ASP A 630 -9.61 -40.83 -16.00
N VAL A 631 -9.39 -39.73 -15.28
CA VAL A 631 -9.79 -38.38 -15.68
C VAL A 631 -9.08 -37.97 -16.98
N GLN A 632 -9.86 -37.58 -17.99
CA GLN A 632 -9.34 -37.05 -19.25
C GLN A 632 -9.70 -35.57 -19.41
N ILE A 633 -8.70 -34.72 -19.62
CA ILE A 633 -8.88 -33.29 -19.91
C ILE A 633 -8.37 -33.01 -21.32
N THR A 634 -9.20 -32.43 -22.17
CA THR A 634 -8.82 -31.98 -23.52
C THR A 634 -8.99 -30.48 -23.64
N VAL A 635 -7.90 -29.75 -23.83
CA VAL A 635 -7.92 -28.31 -24.07
C VAL A 635 -7.67 -28.03 -25.55
N THR A 636 -8.54 -27.25 -26.17
CA THR A 636 -8.43 -26.85 -27.58
C THR A 636 -8.37 -25.34 -27.68
N LYS A 637 -7.35 -24.79 -28.33
CA LYS A 637 -7.26 -23.37 -28.69
C LYS A 637 -8.23 -23.08 -29.83
N ILE A 638 -8.97 -21.98 -29.72
CA ILE A 638 -9.88 -21.49 -30.75
C ILE A 638 -9.47 -20.06 -31.09
N ASP A 639 -9.15 -19.82 -32.37
CA ASP A 639 -8.60 -18.53 -32.82
C ASP A 639 -9.71 -17.47 -33.03
N GLU A 640 -10.96 -17.89 -33.24
CA GLU A 640 -12.12 -17.02 -33.43
C GLU A 640 -13.25 -17.37 -32.46
N LYS A 641 -14.22 -16.47 -32.30
CA LYS A 641 -15.38 -16.71 -31.42
C LYS A 641 -16.09 -18.01 -31.84
N PRO A 642 -16.23 -19.02 -30.96
CA PRO A 642 -16.88 -20.26 -31.33
C PRO A 642 -18.34 -20.04 -31.79
N PRO A 643 -18.86 -20.76 -32.80
CA PRO A 643 -20.24 -20.58 -33.27
C PRO A 643 -21.31 -20.84 -32.21
N SER A 644 -20.97 -21.63 -31.17
CA SER A 644 -21.83 -21.90 -30.01
C SER A 644 -21.88 -20.74 -29.00
N VAL A 645 -21.02 -19.73 -29.16
CA VAL A 645 -20.99 -18.52 -28.32
C VAL A 645 -21.75 -17.41 -29.04
N THR A 646 -22.99 -17.17 -28.60
CA THR A 646 -23.87 -16.16 -29.20
C THR A 646 -23.59 -14.76 -28.66
N VAL A 647 -23.11 -14.64 -27.43
CA VAL A 647 -22.80 -13.37 -26.74
C VAL A 647 -21.32 -13.00 -26.88
N ASN A 648 -21.01 -11.73 -27.13
CA ASN A 648 -19.62 -11.26 -27.18
C ASN A 648 -19.05 -11.13 -25.77
N VAL A 649 -17.82 -11.59 -25.58
CA VAL A 649 -17.11 -11.43 -24.30
C VAL A 649 -16.65 -9.98 -24.12
N ASP A 650 -16.70 -9.49 -22.89
CA ASP A 650 -16.24 -8.14 -22.55
C ASP A 650 -14.71 -8.02 -22.65
N GLY A 651 -14.22 -6.86 -23.10
CA GLY A 651 -12.80 -6.60 -23.32
C GLY A 651 -12.26 -7.11 -24.67
N VAL A 652 -11.00 -6.75 -24.94
CA VAL A 652 -10.29 -7.20 -26.14
C VAL A 652 -9.86 -8.64 -25.92
N VAL A 653 -10.20 -9.52 -26.86
CA VAL A 653 -9.92 -10.97 -26.74
C VAL A 653 -8.52 -11.29 -27.22
N TYR A 654 -7.73 -11.93 -26.36
CA TYR A 654 -6.46 -12.52 -26.72
C TYR A 654 -6.70 -13.86 -27.43
N ARG A 655 -7.28 -14.85 -26.75
CA ARG A 655 -7.54 -16.19 -27.29
C ARG A 655 -8.76 -16.83 -26.64
N TYR A 656 -9.44 -17.69 -27.39
CA TYR A 656 -10.44 -18.60 -26.83
C TYR A 656 -9.83 -19.98 -26.57
N LEU A 657 -10.27 -20.65 -25.51
CA LEU A 657 -9.93 -22.02 -25.17
C LEU A 657 -11.21 -22.82 -24.96
N LYS A 658 -11.24 -24.10 -25.31
CA LYS A 658 -12.32 -25.01 -24.92
C LYS A 658 -11.71 -26.15 -24.12
N VAL A 659 -12.24 -26.39 -22.94
CA VAL A 659 -11.80 -27.48 -22.08
C VAL A 659 -12.91 -28.52 -21.96
N ASP A 660 -12.67 -29.71 -22.50
CA ASP A 660 -13.55 -30.87 -22.42
C ASP A 660 -13.03 -31.86 -21.36
N LEU A 661 -13.95 -32.42 -20.57
CA LEU A 661 -13.65 -33.30 -19.45
C LEU A 661 -14.38 -34.64 -19.59
N GLN A 662 -13.72 -35.74 -19.23
CA GLN A 662 -14.34 -37.07 -19.17
C GLN A 662 -13.96 -37.77 -17.87
N ASN A 663 -14.87 -38.61 -17.38
CA ASN A 663 -14.74 -39.45 -16.17
C ASN A 663 -14.67 -38.68 -14.84
N VAL A 664 -15.08 -37.42 -14.82
CA VAL A 664 -15.30 -36.62 -13.60
C VAL A 664 -16.40 -35.59 -13.90
N SER A 665 -17.35 -35.45 -12.99
CA SER A 665 -18.41 -34.45 -13.06
C SER A 665 -17.90 -33.09 -12.57
N SER A 666 -18.44 -31.99 -13.11
CA SER A 666 -18.16 -30.65 -12.58
C SER A 666 -18.50 -30.52 -11.09
N SER A 667 -19.54 -31.21 -10.61
CA SER A 667 -19.94 -31.23 -9.19
C SER A 667 -18.93 -31.93 -8.27
N ASP A 668 -18.13 -32.86 -8.80
CA ASP A 668 -17.05 -33.54 -8.08
C ASP A 668 -15.76 -32.71 -8.03
N ILE A 669 -15.65 -31.63 -8.81
CA ILE A 669 -14.48 -30.75 -8.78
C ILE A 669 -14.57 -29.89 -7.52
N ALA A 670 -13.53 -29.96 -6.69
CA ALA A 670 -13.40 -29.07 -5.52
C ALA A 670 -12.77 -27.74 -5.92
N LYS A 671 -11.71 -27.78 -6.74
CA LYS A 671 -10.99 -26.60 -7.23
C LYS A 671 -10.23 -26.92 -8.50
N THR A 672 -10.29 -26.03 -9.50
CA THR A 672 -9.42 -26.06 -10.67
C THR A 672 -8.67 -24.74 -10.83
N ILE A 673 -7.37 -24.81 -11.09
CA ILE A 673 -6.52 -23.64 -11.40
C ILE A 673 -6.00 -23.80 -12.83
N ILE A 674 -6.22 -22.76 -13.64
CA ILE A 674 -5.73 -22.65 -15.00
C ILE A 674 -4.64 -21.58 -15.03
N GLY A 675 -3.40 -21.98 -15.27
CA GLY A 675 -2.30 -21.04 -15.52
C GLY A 675 -2.09 -20.83 -17.01
N PHE A 676 -2.07 -19.59 -17.46
CA PHE A 676 -1.91 -19.20 -18.86
C PHE A 676 -1.01 -17.99 -19.02
N LYS A 677 -0.53 -17.74 -20.23
CA LYS A 677 0.33 -16.60 -20.57
C LYS A 677 -0.29 -15.73 -21.67
N VAL A 678 0.02 -14.44 -21.63
CA VAL A 678 -0.40 -13.44 -22.61
C VAL A 678 0.83 -12.71 -23.15
N GLU A 679 0.96 -12.66 -24.48
CA GLU A 679 2.07 -11.96 -25.14
C GLU A 679 2.00 -10.46 -24.90
N LYS A 680 3.09 -9.84 -24.43
CA LYS A 680 3.18 -8.38 -24.23
C LYS A 680 2.99 -7.60 -25.53
N SER A 681 3.42 -8.19 -26.65
CA SER A 681 3.21 -7.61 -27.98
C SER A 681 1.72 -7.39 -28.26
N TRP A 682 0.87 -8.36 -27.90
CA TRP A 682 -0.58 -8.24 -28.02
C TRP A 682 -1.15 -7.22 -27.05
N ILE A 683 -0.70 -7.21 -25.79
CA ILE A 683 -1.15 -6.24 -24.77
C ILE A 683 -0.89 -4.81 -25.25
N ASN A 684 0.34 -4.54 -25.67
CA ASN A 684 0.76 -3.22 -26.14
C ASN A 684 0.05 -2.81 -27.44
N ALA A 685 -0.09 -3.74 -28.40
CA ALA A 685 -0.75 -3.47 -29.68
C ALA A 685 -2.24 -3.13 -29.51
N ASN A 686 -2.87 -3.66 -28.46
CA ASN A 686 -4.28 -3.45 -28.16
C ASN A 686 -4.52 -2.45 -27.02
N TYR A 687 -3.50 -1.72 -26.54
CA TYR A 687 -3.59 -0.77 -25.42
C TYR A 687 -4.29 -1.35 -24.19
N VAL A 688 -4.06 -2.64 -23.94
CA VAL A 688 -4.69 -3.35 -22.82
C VAL A 688 -3.95 -3.02 -21.54
N ASP A 689 -4.68 -2.65 -20.50
CA ASP A 689 -4.11 -2.58 -19.16
C ASP A 689 -3.78 -3.99 -18.66
N LYS A 690 -2.52 -4.23 -18.32
CA LYS A 690 -2.03 -5.53 -17.85
C LYS A 690 -2.74 -5.98 -16.57
N GLN A 691 -3.18 -5.07 -15.70
CA GLN A 691 -3.92 -5.42 -14.48
C GLN A 691 -5.36 -5.84 -14.77
N SER A 692 -5.89 -5.48 -15.94
CA SER A 692 -7.25 -5.84 -16.36
C SER A 692 -7.35 -7.21 -17.06
N ILE A 693 -6.22 -7.91 -17.25
CA ILE A 693 -6.19 -9.20 -17.92
C ILE A 693 -6.85 -10.26 -17.05
N CYS A 694 -7.87 -10.90 -17.60
CA CYS A 694 -8.62 -11.95 -16.92
C CYS A 694 -8.97 -13.10 -17.85
N LEU A 695 -9.10 -14.30 -17.27
CA LEU A 695 -9.74 -15.43 -17.92
C LEU A 695 -11.25 -15.30 -17.70
N GLN A 696 -12.03 -15.33 -18.76
CA GLN A 696 -13.49 -15.39 -18.68
C GLN A 696 -13.94 -16.79 -19.06
N ARG A 697 -14.95 -17.32 -18.36
CA ARG A 697 -15.58 -18.61 -18.61
C ARG A 697 -16.96 -18.37 -19.22
N TYR A 698 -17.25 -19.03 -20.33
CA TYR A 698 -18.57 -19.01 -20.94
C TYR A 698 -19.39 -20.18 -20.42
N GLU A 699 -20.50 -19.95 -19.74
CA GLU A 699 -21.39 -20.98 -19.23
C GLU A 699 -22.84 -20.51 -19.38
N ASP A 700 -23.75 -21.42 -19.72
CA ASP A 700 -25.19 -21.15 -19.87
C ASP A 700 -25.58 -19.94 -20.75
N GLY A 701 -24.75 -19.61 -21.74
CA GLY A 701 -25.02 -18.53 -22.69
C GLY A 701 -24.32 -17.21 -22.37
N GLU A 702 -23.61 -17.11 -21.24
CA GLU A 702 -23.00 -15.87 -20.75
C GLU A 702 -21.51 -16.00 -20.43
N TRP A 703 -20.78 -14.88 -20.47
CA TRP A 703 -19.37 -14.79 -20.11
C TRP A 703 -19.20 -14.27 -18.68
N SER A 704 -18.52 -15.04 -17.83
CA SER A 704 -18.18 -14.67 -16.45
C SER A 704 -16.67 -14.48 -16.29
N LYS A 705 -16.23 -13.34 -15.74
CA LYS A 705 -14.81 -13.11 -15.40
C LYS A 705 -14.42 -13.95 -14.20
N LEU A 706 -13.32 -14.68 -14.32
CA LEU A 706 -12.76 -15.47 -13.22
C LEU A 706 -11.72 -14.64 -12.45
N PRO A 707 -11.60 -14.86 -11.12
CA PRO A 707 -10.47 -14.33 -10.34
C PRO A 707 -9.17 -14.72 -11.01
N THR A 708 -8.48 -13.73 -11.57
CA THR A 708 -7.27 -13.92 -12.36
C THR A 708 -6.16 -13.08 -11.76
N TYR A 709 -5.05 -13.71 -11.45
CA TYR A 709 -3.91 -13.08 -10.79
C TYR A 709 -2.70 -13.16 -11.71
N LYS A 710 -1.98 -12.04 -11.86
CA LYS A 710 -0.66 -12.06 -12.47
C LYS A 710 0.29 -12.85 -11.56
N VAL A 711 0.97 -13.84 -12.11
CA VAL A 711 1.90 -14.73 -11.38
C VAL A 711 3.34 -14.31 -11.60
N ASN A 712 3.72 -14.02 -12.85
CA ASN A 712 5.08 -13.60 -13.22
C ASN A 712 5.06 -12.90 -14.58
N GLU A 713 6.20 -12.40 -15.04
CA GLU A 713 6.39 -11.75 -16.34
C GLU A 713 7.80 -12.00 -16.84
N ASP A 714 7.97 -12.47 -18.08
CA ASP A 714 9.27 -12.60 -18.75
C ASP A 714 9.42 -11.55 -19.85
N ALA A 715 10.46 -11.62 -20.71
CA ALA A 715 10.66 -10.63 -21.78
C ALA A 715 9.51 -10.58 -22.82
N ALA A 716 8.82 -11.68 -23.07
CA ALA A 716 7.83 -11.83 -24.15
C ALA A 716 6.38 -11.93 -23.65
N ASN A 717 6.15 -12.50 -22.46
CA ASN A 717 4.83 -12.86 -21.95
C ASN A 717 4.63 -12.39 -20.51
N ILE A 718 3.36 -12.18 -20.14
CA ILE A 718 2.91 -12.07 -18.76
C ILE A 718 2.14 -13.34 -18.41
N TYR A 719 2.44 -13.95 -17.27
CA TYR A 719 1.85 -15.19 -16.79
C TYR A 719 0.76 -14.88 -15.78
N TYR A 720 -0.38 -15.55 -15.92
CA TYR A 720 -1.55 -15.40 -15.06
C TYR A 720 -2.02 -16.77 -14.58
N ARG A 721 -2.72 -16.78 -13.46
CA ARG A 721 -3.50 -17.93 -12.97
C ARG A 721 -4.93 -17.50 -12.77
N ALA A 722 -5.87 -18.34 -13.14
CA ALA A 722 -7.28 -18.14 -12.86
C ALA A 722 -7.86 -19.37 -12.13
N GLU A 723 -8.68 -19.10 -11.12
CA GLU A 723 -9.44 -20.15 -10.43
C GLU A 723 -10.79 -20.36 -11.12
N THR A 724 -11.18 -21.61 -11.28
CA THR A 724 -12.45 -21.98 -11.90
C THR A 724 -13.05 -23.19 -11.20
N SER A 725 -14.36 -23.16 -10.99
CA SER A 725 -15.15 -24.23 -10.37
C SER A 725 -15.58 -25.31 -11.37
N GLY A 726 -15.43 -25.08 -12.67
CA GLY A 726 -15.77 -26.03 -13.72
C GLY A 726 -14.98 -25.77 -14.99
N LEU A 727 -15.14 -26.60 -16.03
CA LEU A 727 -14.42 -26.48 -17.30
C LEU A 727 -15.40 -26.19 -18.44
N SER A 728 -15.11 -25.14 -19.24
CA SER A 728 -16.01 -24.69 -20.31
C SER A 728 -15.23 -24.11 -21.51
N ILE A 729 -15.88 -23.30 -22.34
CA ILE A 729 -15.22 -22.36 -23.24
C ILE A 729 -14.71 -21.20 -22.39
N TYR A 730 -13.47 -20.78 -22.63
CA TYR A 730 -12.83 -19.66 -21.99
C TYR A 730 -12.38 -18.63 -23.01
N ALA A 731 -12.24 -17.38 -22.57
CA ALA A 731 -11.64 -16.29 -23.31
C ALA A 731 -10.64 -15.61 -22.41
N ILE A 732 -9.40 -15.47 -22.87
CA ILE A 732 -8.43 -14.60 -22.24
C ILE A 732 -8.69 -13.19 -22.79
N THR A 733 -8.92 -12.22 -21.92
CA THR A 733 -9.34 -10.87 -22.31
C THR A 733 -8.65 -9.79 -21.49
N GLY A 734 -8.64 -8.55 -21.98
CA GLY A 734 -8.23 -7.39 -21.19
C GLY A 734 -8.89 -6.09 -21.67
N ARG A 735 -8.91 -5.07 -20.80
CA ARG A 735 -9.55 -3.78 -21.05
C ARG A 735 -8.58 -2.79 -21.69
N THR A 736 -9.04 -2.11 -22.72
CA THR A 736 -8.34 -1.00 -23.35
C THR A 736 -8.31 0.23 -22.45
N VAL A 737 -7.13 0.81 -22.21
CA VAL A 737 -7.00 2.14 -21.61
C VAL A 737 -7.12 3.21 -22.68
N THR A 738 -8.10 4.10 -22.52
CA THR A 738 -8.26 5.27 -23.40
C THR A 738 -7.38 6.40 -22.85
N PRO A 739 -6.41 6.95 -23.63
CA PRO A 739 -5.64 8.09 -23.18
C PRO A 739 -6.59 9.30 -22.99
N THR A 740 -6.78 9.72 -21.74
CA THR A 740 -7.70 10.83 -21.41
C THR A 740 -6.97 12.17 -21.58
N PRO A 741 -7.55 13.15 -22.31
CA PRO A 741 -6.96 14.49 -22.45
C PRO A 741 -7.07 15.27 -21.14
N THR A 742 -5.95 15.86 -20.71
CA THR A 742 -5.80 16.67 -19.50
C THR A 742 -6.78 17.84 -19.47
N LYS A 743 -7.59 17.94 -18.40
CA LYS A 743 -8.56 19.02 -18.17
C LYS A 743 -7.84 20.23 -17.55
N THR A 744 -8.01 21.41 -18.13
CA THR A 744 -7.52 22.70 -17.62
C THR A 744 -8.39 23.16 -16.45
N GLU A 745 -7.81 23.28 -15.26
CA GLU A 745 -8.48 23.88 -14.09
C GLU A 745 -8.61 25.40 -14.23
N THR A 746 -9.78 25.93 -13.86
CA THR A 746 -10.07 27.37 -13.74
C THR A 746 -10.01 27.74 -12.26
N PRO A 747 -9.35 28.85 -11.85
CA PRO A 747 -9.15 29.16 -10.44
C PRO A 747 -10.41 29.73 -9.77
N THR A 748 -10.75 29.21 -8.60
CA THR A 748 -11.72 29.77 -7.63
C THR A 748 -10.95 30.60 -6.58
N PRO A 749 -11.45 31.77 -6.11
CA PRO A 749 -10.65 32.72 -5.34
C PRO A 749 -10.50 32.35 -3.86
N THR A 750 -9.33 32.72 -3.32
CA THR A 750 -8.83 32.54 -1.94
C THR A 750 -9.62 33.35 -0.89
N PRO A 751 -9.94 32.80 0.31
CA PRO A 751 -10.43 33.59 1.43
C PRO A 751 -9.30 34.36 2.14
N THR A 752 -9.61 35.58 2.58
CA THR A 752 -8.70 36.54 3.23
C THR A 752 -8.50 36.20 4.71
N ALA A 753 -7.25 36.06 5.17
CA ALA A 753 -6.92 35.88 6.58
C ALA A 753 -6.88 37.21 7.37
N THR A 754 -7.44 37.20 8.58
CA THR A 754 -7.39 38.28 9.59
C THR A 754 -6.18 38.08 10.50
N PRO A 755 -5.45 39.13 10.95
CA PRO A 755 -4.27 38.97 11.80
C PRO A 755 -4.62 39.05 13.31
N THR A 756 -3.96 38.23 14.12
CA THR A 756 -3.95 38.27 15.60
C THR A 756 -2.49 38.17 16.09
N PRO A 757 -2.10 38.81 17.23
CA PRO A 757 -0.83 39.54 17.32
C PRO A 757 0.36 38.77 17.91
N THR A 758 1.51 39.40 17.69
CA THR A 758 2.88 39.11 18.12
C THR A 758 3.07 38.96 19.63
N VAL A 759 3.80 37.92 20.05
CA VAL A 759 4.51 37.87 21.34
C VAL A 759 6.02 37.74 21.09
N THR A 760 6.79 38.54 21.85
CA THR A 760 8.24 38.77 21.77
C THR A 760 9.06 37.60 22.36
N PRO A 761 10.24 37.24 21.80
CA PRO A 761 11.05 36.10 22.27
C PRO A 761 12.02 36.47 23.40
N SER A 762 12.44 35.46 24.18
CA SER A 762 13.53 35.49 25.17
C SER A 762 14.59 34.42 24.80
N PRO A 763 15.89 34.60 25.11
CA PRO A 763 16.98 34.15 24.24
C PRO A 763 17.44 32.70 24.48
N THR A 764 17.75 32.05 23.35
CA THR A 764 18.47 30.78 23.18
C THR A 764 19.95 30.89 23.58
N PRO A 765 20.58 29.86 24.19
CA PRO A 765 22.02 29.70 24.17
C PRO A 765 22.47 29.00 22.88
N THR A 766 23.39 29.65 22.17
CA THR A 766 24.06 29.18 20.96
C THR A 766 25.00 28.02 21.24
N GLU A 767 24.78 26.84 20.63
CA GLU A 767 25.84 25.85 20.43
C GLU A 767 26.33 25.87 18.98
N THR A 768 27.64 26.03 18.85
CA THR A 768 28.38 26.09 17.60
C THR A 768 28.80 24.68 17.21
N THR A 769 28.06 24.02 16.32
CA THR A 769 28.47 22.72 15.79
C THR A 769 29.48 22.92 14.67
N THR A 770 30.73 22.55 14.95
CA THR A 770 31.81 22.49 13.95
C THR A 770 31.68 21.17 13.20
N THR A 771 31.15 21.21 11.98
CA THR A 771 30.97 20.03 11.13
C THR A 771 32.28 19.67 10.43
N THR A 772 32.86 18.52 10.79
CA THR A 772 33.96 17.91 10.05
C THR A 772 33.37 17.12 8.87
N GLU A 773 33.53 17.66 7.66
CA GLU A 773 33.09 17.08 6.38
C GLU A 773 33.79 15.74 6.08
N LYS A 774 33.00 14.66 5.96
CA LYS A 774 33.41 13.43 5.26
C LYS A 774 32.98 13.54 3.79
N LYS A 775 33.98 13.47 2.89
CA LYS A 775 33.91 13.35 1.42
C LYS A 775 33.03 12.15 1.01
N GLY A 776 31.98 12.21 0.19
CA GLY A 776 31.37 13.32 -0.54
C GLY A 776 30.46 12.74 -1.63
N GLU A 777 29.24 12.33 -1.28
CA GLU A 777 28.20 12.08 -2.27
C GLU A 777 27.64 13.42 -2.74
N SER A 778 27.50 13.59 -4.06
CA SER A 778 26.89 14.78 -4.62
C SER A 778 25.41 14.83 -4.17
N ARG A 779 25.02 15.84 -3.38
CA ARG A 779 23.63 16.08 -2.92
C ARG A 779 23.00 17.30 -3.61
N CYS A 780 21.69 17.29 -3.83
CA CYS A 780 20.95 18.43 -4.39
C CYS A 780 20.66 19.53 -3.33
N ILE A 781 21.67 19.91 -2.54
CA ILE A 781 21.55 20.64 -1.26
C ILE A 781 20.76 21.95 -1.29
N ILE A 782 20.80 22.71 -2.40
CA ILE A 782 19.99 23.93 -2.54
C ILE A 782 18.50 23.57 -2.68
N ALA A 783 18.18 22.54 -3.47
CA ALA A 783 16.81 22.08 -3.64
C ALA A 783 16.29 21.47 -2.33
N THR A 784 17.09 20.61 -1.69
CA THR A 784 16.81 20.05 -0.35
C THR A 784 16.50 21.13 0.67
N SER A 785 17.35 22.16 0.76
CA SER A 785 17.15 23.27 1.71
C SER A 785 15.91 24.11 1.38
N THR A 786 15.50 24.16 0.12
CA THR A 786 14.35 24.94 -0.35
C THR A 786 13.02 24.20 -0.17
N PHE A 787 12.99 22.89 -0.45
CA PHE A 787 11.81 22.03 -0.39
C PHE A 787 11.66 21.27 0.94
N GLY A 788 12.68 21.33 1.81
CA GLY A 788 12.60 20.85 3.18
C GLY A 788 12.97 19.37 3.38
N SER A 789 13.03 18.57 2.31
CA SER A 789 13.36 17.14 2.38
C SER A 789 14.20 16.69 1.19
N GLU A 790 15.09 15.71 1.42
CA GLU A 790 15.80 15.01 0.34
C GLU A 790 14.84 14.10 -0.47
N LEU A 791 13.72 13.68 0.12
CA LEU A 791 12.67 12.89 -0.52
C LEU A 791 11.58 13.73 -1.20
N ALA A 792 11.66 15.05 -1.11
CA ALA A 792 10.72 15.93 -1.80
C ALA A 792 10.67 15.58 -3.31
N PRO A 793 9.49 15.50 -3.95
CA PRO A 793 9.36 15.09 -5.35
C PRO A 793 10.26 15.87 -6.31
N GLU A 794 10.48 17.16 -6.05
CA GLU A 794 11.38 18.01 -6.82
C GLU A 794 12.85 17.60 -6.69
N VAL A 795 13.27 17.20 -5.49
CA VAL A 795 14.64 16.77 -5.19
C VAL A 795 14.88 15.37 -5.76
N GLN A 796 13.91 14.47 -5.62
CA GLN A 796 13.93 13.14 -6.22
C GLN A 796 13.94 13.19 -7.74
N PHE A 797 13.18 14.10 -8.35
CA PHE A 797 13.25 14.32 -9.80
C PHE A 797 14.66 14.75 -10.26
N LEU A 798 15.30 15.69 -9.55
CA LEU A 798 16.67 16.14 -9.88
C LEU A 798 17.70 15.00 -9.74
N ARG A 799 17.57 14.20 -8.67
CA ARG A 799 18.42 13.03 -8.41
C ARG A 799 18.22 11.95 -9.46
N GLY A 800 16.97 11.59 -9.75
CA GLY A 800 16.60 10.67 -10.81
C GLY A 800 17.14 11.09 -12.16
N PHE A 801 17.04 12.38 -12.53
CA PHE A 801 17.67 12.88 -13.76
C PHE A 801 19.20 12.70 -13.73
N ARG A 802 19.86 13.06 -12.64
CA ARG A 802 21.31 12.92 -12.51
C ARG A 802 21.74 11.46 -12.66
N GLU A 803 21.15 10.56 -11.86
CA GLU A 803 21.57 9.17 -11.72
C GLU A 803 21.10 8.30 -12.86
N ASN A 804 19.83 8.43 -13.25
CA ASN A 804 19.23 7.55 -14.24
C ASN A 804 19.36 8.05 -15.67
N VAL A 805 19.77 9.32 -15.88
CA VAL A 805 19.91 9.89 -17.22
C VAL A 805 21.33 10.42 -17.46
N ALA A 806 21.76 11.43 -16.71
CA ALA A 806 23.02 12.12 -17.01
C ALA A 806 24.26 11.23 -16.76
N LEU A 807 24.35 10.56 -15.61
CA LEU A 807 25.52 9.76 -15.22
C LEU A 807 25.66 8.45 -16.02
N LYS A 808 24.60 7.96 -16.66
CA LYS A 808 24.63 6.76 -17.53
C LYS A 808 25.27 7.00 -18.90
N THR A 809 25.62 8.25 -19.22
CA THR A 809 26.24 8.64 -20.50
C THR A 809 27.65 9.19 -20.27
N PHE A 810 28.53 9.01 -21.23
CA PHE A 810 29.89 9.55 -21.20
C PHE A 810 29.90 11.07 -21.22
N ALA A 811 29.12 11.70 -22.11
CA ALA A 811 29.01 13.14 -22.20
C ALA A 811 28.33 13.74 -20.97
N GLY A 812 27.24 13.14 -20.50
CA GLY A 812 26.54 13.57 -19.29
C GLY A 812 27.38 13.43 -18.03
N SER A 813 28.08 12.30 -17.85
CA SER A 813 28.97 12.10 -16.70
C SER A 813 30.16 13.07 -16.68
N GLN A 814 30.76 13.37 -17.84
CA GLN A 814 31.81 14.38 -17.94
C GLN A 814 31.29 15.80 -17.65
N PHE A 815 30.12 16.15 -18.17
CA PHE A 815 29.46 17.41 -17.83
C PHE A 815 29.19 17.50 -16.33
N MET A 816 28.66 16.43 -15.71
CA MET A 816 28.38 16.38 -14.28
C MET A 816 29.62 16.58 -13.41
N LYS A 817 30.81 16.16 -13.84
CA LYS A 817 32.06 16.47 -13.13
C LYS A 817 32.36 17.97 -13.12
N VAL A 818 32.22 18.65 -14.26
CA VAL A 818 32.42 20.10 -14.37
C VAL A 818 31.34 20.85 -13.59
N PHE A 819 30.08 20.44 -13.76
CA PHE A 819 28.95 21.02 -13.07
C PHE A 819 29.07 20.87 -11.56
N ASN A 820 29.39 19.68 -11.04
CA ASN A 820 29.57 19.45 -9.60
C ASN A 820 30.69 20.31 -9.03
N ALA A 821 31.86 20.36 -9.71
CA ALA A 821 32.97 21.20 -9.26
C ALA A 821 32.58 22.68 -9.15
N TRP A 822 31.77 23.18 -10.10
CA TRP A 822 31.24 24.54 -10.04
C TRP A 822 30.15 24.71 -8.99
N TYR A 823 29.15 23.82 -8.95
CA TYR A 823 27.99 23.88 -8.05
C TYR A 823 28.43 23.85 -6.58
N TYR A 824 29.21 22.83 -6.18
CA TYR A 824 29.65 22.69 -4.78
C TYR A 824 30.69 23.72 -4.36
N SER A 825 31.25 24.51 -5.28
CA SER A 825 32.14 25.62 -4.91
C SER A 825 31.44 26.77 -4.17
N PHE A 826 30.10 26.87 -4.28
CA PHE A 826 29.31 27.91 -3.63
C PHE A 826 28.01 27.40 -2.99
N SER A 827 27.47 26.28 -3.47
CA SER A 827 26.14 25.80 -3.06
C SER A 827 26.02 25.44 -1.58
N PRO A 828 27.05 24.93 -0.86
CA PRO A 828 26.92 24.64 0.57
C PRO A 828 26.62 25.89 1.40
N SER A 829 27.33 26.99 1.13
CA SER A 829 27.11 28.27 1.82
C SER A 829 25.72 28.82 1.53
N VAL A 830 25.25 28.72 0.28
CA VAL A 830 23.90 29.17 -0.10
C VAL A 830 22.82 28.30 0.54
N ALA A 831 22.99 26.97 0.51
CA ALA A 831 22.06 26.01 1.09
C ALA A 831 21.90 26.22 2.61
N ALA A 832 23.01 26.44 3.33
CA ALA A 832 22.98 26.73 4.76
C ALA A 832 22.18 28.01 5.09
N ILE A 833 22.33 29.06 4.28
CA ILE A 833 21.58 30.32 4.46
C ILE A 833 20.08 30.12 4.18
N ILE A 834 19.73 29.32 3.16
CA ILE A 834 18.33 28.99 2.82
C ILE A 834 17.70 28.15 3.94
N ALA A 835 18.40 27.13 4.42
CA ALA A 835 17.92 26.23 5.46
C ALA A 835 17.54 26.99 6.74
N ALA A 836 18.32 28.00 7.10
CA ALA A 836 18.13 28.82 8.30
C ALA A 836 17.08 29.94 8.16
N ASN A 837 16.44 30.14 6.99
CA ASN A 837 15.56 31.29 6.77
C ASN A 837 14.29 30.94 5.96
N GLU A 838 13.15 30.83 6.64
CA GLU A 838 11.84 30.51 6.03
C GLU A 838 11.39 31.48 4.93
N PRO A 839 11.48 32.82 5.11
CA PRO A 839 11.17 33.76 4.04
C PRO A 839 12.03 33.53 2.78
N LEU A 840 13.30 33.16 2.95
CA LEU A 840 14.18 32.86 1.83
C LEU A 840 13.80 31.56 1.13
N LYS A 841 13.35 30.52 1.84
CA LYS A 841 12.78 29.30 1.23
C LYS A 841 11.57 29.64 0.36
N ALA A 842 10.65 30.46 0.87
CA ALA A 842 9.47 30.91 0.13
C ALA A 842 9.83 31.70 -1.14
N VAL A 843 10.94 32.45 -1.15
CA VAL A 843 11.47 33.12 -2.34
C VAL A 843 12.19 32.15 -3.27
N MET A 844 12.91 31.17 -2.74
CA MET A 844 13.69 30.21 -3.53
C MET A 844 12.81 29.19 -4.26
N ARG A 845 11.65 28.80 -3.71
CA ARG A 845 10.69 27.90 -4.39
C ARG A 845 10.29 28.39 -5.79
N PRO A 846 9.74 29.59 -5.99
CA PRO A 846 9.39 30.09 -7.32
C PRO A 846 10.62 30.36 -8.21
N VAL A 847 11.82 30.50 -7.63
CA VAL A 847 13.07 30.56 -8.40
C VAL A 847 13.49 29.18 -8.93
N LEU A 848 13.24 28.10 -8.20
CA LEU A 848 13.62 26.73 -8.63
C LEU A 848 12.54 26.04 -9.48
N LEU A 849 11.26 26.33 -9.27
CA LEU A 849 10.17 25.67 -10.00
C LEU A 849 10.28 25.78 -11.54
N PRO A 850 10.59 26.94 -12.14
CA PRO A 850 10.78 27.00 -13.59
C PRO A 850 12.02 26.22 -14.05
N LEU A 851 13.07 26.11 -13.22
CA LEU A 851 14.24 25.32 -13.55
C LEU A 851 13.90 23.82 -13.62
N LEU A 852 13.10 23.34 -12.67
CA LEU A 852 12.58 21.97 -12.65
C LEU A 852 11.71 21.69 -13.87
N LYS A 853 10.80 22.61 -14.23
CA LYS A 853 9.94 22.49 -15.42
C LYS A 853 10.74 22.48 -16.72
N ILE A 854 11.79 23.30 -16.82
CA ILE A 854 12.72 23.28 -17.96
C ILE A 854 13.38 21.91 -18.09
N LEU A 855 13.82 21.33 -16.98
CA LEU A 855 14.46 20.03 -16.99
C LEU A 855 13.47 18.91 -17.33
N GLN A 856 12.25 18.93 -16.78
CA GLN A 856 11.15 18.02 -17.16
C GLN A 856 10.88 18.06 -18.67
N LEU A 857 10.79 19.27 -19.24
CA LEU A 857 10.62 19.45 -20.69
C LEU A 857 11.81 18.91 -21.49
N SER A 858 13.02 19.06 -20.97
CA SER A 858 14.25 18.59 -21.62
C SER A 858 14.35 17.05 -21.58
N VAL A 859 13.85 16.39 -20.53
CA VAL A 859 13.81 14.91 -20.44
C VAL A 859 12.92 14.30 -21.52
N MET A 860 11.85 14.97 -21.96
CA MET A 860 11.06 14.49 -23.10
C MET A 860 11.89 14.39 -24.38
N VAL A 861 12.87 15.30 -24.57
CA VAL A 861 13.84 15.20 -25.68
C VAL A 861 14.76 14.00 -25.48
N ASN A 862 15.22 13.75 -24.26
CA ASN A 862 16.02 12.57 -23.96
C ASN A 862 15.30 11.27 -24.38
N SER A 863 14.02 11.13 -24.03
CA SER A 863 13.21 9.96 -24.36
C SER A 863 13.01 9.79 -25.87
N ALA A 864 12.84 10.89 -26.62
CA ALA A 864 12.67 10.87 -28.07
C ALA A 864 13.92 10.40 -28.84
N PHE A 865 15.11 10.54 -28.24
CA PHE A 865 16.39 10.16 -28.85
C PHE A 865 17.09 8.99 -28.14
N SER A 866 16.38 8.23 -27.30
CA SER A 866 16.94 7.16 -26.47
C SER A 866 17.67 6.04 -27.24
N PHE A 867 17.45 5.92 -28.56
CA PHE A 867 18.19 5.02 -29.44
C PHE A 867 19.70 5.35 -29.54
N ASN A 868 20.09 6.57 -29.17
CA ASN A 868 21.48 6.97 -29.02
C ASN A 868 21.62 7.81 -27.73
N PRO A 869 21.96 7.17 -26.59
CA PRO A 869 22.01 7.85 -25.29
C PRO A 869 22.93 9.06 -25.23
N GLU A 870 24.09 9.04 -25.92
CA GLU A 870 25.02 10.18 -25.97
C GLU A 870 24.42 11.36 -26.75
N LEU A 871 23.83 11.09 -27.92
CA LEU A 871 23.12 12.11 -28.67
C LEU A 871 21.92 12.67 -27.88
N ALA A 872 21.18 11.80 -27.20
CA ALA A 872 20.02 12.15 -26.39
C ALA A 872 20.37 13.11 -25.26
N ILE A 873 21.45 12.84 -24.51
CA ILE A 873 21.87 13.71 -23.41
C ILE A 873 22.42 15.05 -23.92
N VAL A 874 23.11 15.07 -25.07
CA VAL A 874 23.60 16.32 -25.69
C VAL A 874 22.44 17.20 -26.15
N LEU A 875 21.40 16.62 -26.76
CA LEU A 875 20.18 17.33 -27.17
C LEU A 875 19.34 17.79 -25.96
N THR A 876 19.33 16.99 -24.91
CA THR A 876 18.75 17.37 -23.61
C THR A 876 19.46 18.59 -23.03
N GLY A 877 20.80 18.58 -23.02
CA GLY A 877 21.63 19.71 -22.60
C GLY A 877 21.41 20.97 -23.44
N LEU A 878 21.27 20.83 -24.77
CA LEU A 878 20.94 21.92 -25.69
C LEU A 878 19.59 22.57 -25.33
N THR A 879 18.58 21.74 -25.09
CA THR A 879 17.20 22.17 -24.77
C THR A 879 17.16 22.88 -23.42
N ALA A 880 17.72 22.25 -22.38
CA ALA A 880 17.79 22.82 -21.04
C ALA A 880 18.54 24.16 -21.03
N SER A 881 19.72 24.22 -21.65
CA SER A 881 20.55 25.43 -21.72
C SER A 881 19.87 26.55 -22.49
N SER A 882 19.16 26.23 -23.57
CA SER A 882 18.41 27.22 -24.36
C SER A 882 17.28 27.85 -23.55
N LEU A 883 16.48 27.01 -22.88
CA LEU A 883 15.37 27.46 -22.05
C LEU A 883 15.85 28.24 -20.82
N ILE A 884 16.96 27.83 -20.19
CA ILE A 884 17.60 28.60 -19.11
C ILE A 884 18.03 29.98 -19.61
N GLY A 885 18.62 30.05 -20.81
CA GLY A 885 18.97 31.32 -21.45
C GLY A 885 17.78 32.24 -21.67
N ILE A 886 16.64 31.67 -22.09
CA ILE A 886 15.39 32.41 -22.30
C ILE A 886 14.81 32.91 -20.97
N VAL A 887 14.62 32.02 -20.00
CA VAL A 887 13.87 32.31 -18.77
C VAL A 887 14.68 33.17 -17.79
N TYR A 888 15.94 32.81 -17.54
CA TYR A 888 16.74 33.44 -16.48
C TYR A 888 17.71 34.52 -17.00
N PHE A 889 18.37 34.28 -18.14
CA PHE A 889 19.42 35.19 -18.61
C PHE A 889 18.92 36.29 -19.55
N THR A 890 17.78 36.12 -20.22
CA THR A 890 17.21 37.16 -21.09
C THR A 890 16.86 38.44 -20.32
N PRO A 891 16.16 38.41 -19.16
CA PRO A 891 15.88 39.63 -18.39
C PRO A 891 17.16 40.40 -17.98
N ILE A 892 18.18 39.67 -17.55
CA ILE A 892 19.47 40.24 -17.11
C ILE A 892 20.22 40.86 -18.29
N THR A 893 20.36 40.11 -19.39
CA THR A 893 21.04 40.60 -20.60
C THR A 893 20.30 41.77 -21.23
N LEU A 894 18.96 41.76 -21.21
CA LEU A 894 18.11 42.85 -21.68
C LEU A 894 18.34 44.13 -20.86
N ALA A 895 18.36 44.02 -19.53
CA ALA A 895 18.62 45.15 -18.64
C ALA A 895 20.03 45.73 -18.87
N PHE A 896 21.05 44.88 -18.99
CA PHE A 896 22.42 45.29 -19.27
C PHE A 896 22.52 46.02 -20.62
N LEU A 897 21.96 45.44 -21.70
CA LEU A 897 21.98 46.04 -23.03
C LEU A 897 21.17 47.33 -23.10
N TYR A 898 20.06 47.42 -22.35
CA TYR A 898 19.28 48.64 -22.21
C TYR A 898 20.09 49.77 -21.57
N LEU A 899 20.80 49.49 -20.47
CA LEU A 899 21.71 50.44 -19.81
C LEU A 899 22.88 50.83 -20.71
N ALA A 900 23.46 49.88 -21.44
CA ALA A 900 24.52 50.14 -22.42
C ALA A 900 24.01 51.01 -23.59
N LYS A 901 22.80 50.77 -24.10
CA LYS A 901 22.12 51.63 -25.11
C LYS A 901 21.99 53.05 -24.56
N ARG A 902 21.59 53.20 -23.29
CA ARG A 902 21.44 54.52 -22.63
C ARG A 902 22.78 55.24 -22.46
N LYS A 903 23.85 54.54 -22.05
CA LYS A 903 25.16 55.14 -21.76
C LYS A 903 25.99 55.43 -23.00
N TRP A 904 25.99 54.53 -23.98
CA TRP A 904 26.88 54.59 -25.15
C TRP A 904 26.16 54.84 -26.48
N LYS A 905 24.82 54.99 -26.47
CA LYS A 905 23.94 55.31 -27.62
C LYS A 905 24.08 54.37 -28.83
N ARG A 906 24.77 53.24 -28.68
CA ARG A 906 25.01 52.25 -29.72
C ARG A 906 24.87 50.86 -29.12
N LEU A 907 24.04 50.04 -29.74
CA LEU A 907 23.97 48.61 -29.44
C LEU A 907 24.92 47.84 -30.37
N PRO A 908 25.42 46.66 -29.93
CA PRO A 908 26.01 45.70 -30.85
C PRO A 908 25.03 45.38 -31.97
N LYS A 909 25.49 45.38 -33.23
CA LYS A 909 24.68 44.89 -34.35
C LYS A 909 24.39 43.40 -34.12
N PRO A 910 23.22 42.86 -34.52
CA PRO A 910 22.91 41.43 -34.39
C PRO A 910 24.00 40.54 -35.00
N GLY A 911 24.57 40.97 -36.13
CA GLY A 911 25.70 40.29 -36.77
C GLY A 911 27.03 40.31 -35.99
N LYS A 912 27.09 40.89 -34.79
CA LYS A 912 28.21 40.67 -33.85
C LYS A 912 27.97 39.46 -32.95
N LEU A 913 26.72 39.04 -32.74
CA LEU A 913 26.40 37.82 -31.99
C LEU A 913 26.82 36.56 -32.77
N SER A 914 26.90 36.65 -34.10
CA SER A 914 27.43 35.57 -34.93
C SER A 914 28.89 35.19 -34.63
N ILE A 915 29.64 36.03 -33.89
CA ILE A 915 30.98 35.67 -33.41
C ILE A 915 30.94 34.50 -32.42
N LEU A 916 29.81 34.28 -31.73
CA LEU A 916 29.61 33.18 -30.79
C LEU A 916 29.17 31.88 -31.48
N ILE A 917 28.76 31.93 -32.75
CA ILE A 917 28.33 30.74 -33.51
C ILE A 917 29.51 29.81 -33.79
N LEU A 918 30.66 30.37 -34.15
CA LEU A 918 31.86 29.58 -34.43
C LEU A 918 32.38 28.80 -33.20
N PRO A 919 32.56 29.41 -32.01
CA PRO A 919 32.95 28.65 -30.82
C PRO A 919 31.86 27.71 -30.32
N TRP A 920 30.56 28.02 -30.54
CA TRP A 920 29.47 27.07 -30.26
C TRP A 920 29.56 25.82 -31.15
N LEU A 921 29.70 25.99 -32.47
CA LEU A 921 29.90 24.87 -33.40
C LEU A 921 31.17 24.08 -33.09
N ALA A 922 32.26 24.77 -32.74
CA ALA A 922 33.50 24.13 -32.32
C ALA A 922 33.28 23.29 -31.05
N SER A 923 32.58 23.82 -30.04
CA SER A 923 32.29 23.07 -28.81
C SER A 923 31.46 21.82 -29.09
N LEU A 924 30.44 21.90 -29.97
CA LEU A 924 29.63 20.74 -30.35
C LEU A 924 30.45 19.69 -31.13
N ALA A 925 31.31 20.11 -32.05
CA ALA A 925 32.21 19.21 -32.76
C ALA A 925 33.22 18.54 -31.80
N LEU A 926 33.69 19.26 -30.78
CA LEU A 926 34.58 18.72 -29.76
C LEU A 926 33.87 17.77 -28.79
N VAL A 927 32.57 17.94 -28.51
CA VAL A 927 31.76 16.95 -27.79
C VAL A 927 31.74 15.64 -28.58
N GLY A 928 31.38 15.69 -29.87
CA GLY A 928 31.35 14.49 -30.72
C GLY A 928 32.72 13.84 -30.92
N LEU A 929 33.80 14.64 -31.04
CA LEU A 929 35.17 14.12 -31.07
C LEU A 929 35.58 13.50 -29.72
N GLY A 930 35.19 14.13 -28.62
CA GLY A 930 35.45 13.64 -27.26
C GLY A 930 34.74 12.33 -26.97
N GLU A 931 33.48 12.18 -27.41
CA GLU A 931 32.73 10.92 -27.37
C GLU A 931 33.38 9.84 -28.24
N ALA A 932 33.70 10.16 -29.50
CA ALA A 932 34.32 9.20 -30.43
C ALA A 932 35.71 8.72 -29.97
N THR A 933 36.42 9.52 -29.18
CA THR A 933 37.74 9.20 -28.64
C THR A 933 37.72 8.81 -27.16
N LEU A 934 36.56 8.81 -26.51
CA LEU A 934 36.38 8.64 -25.07
C LEU A 934 37.32 9.53 -24.22
N SER A 935 37.60 10.75 -24.70
CA SER A 935 38.52 11.68 -24.06
C SER A 935 37.82 12.52 -22.99
N ALA A 936 37.98 12.11 -21.72
CA ALA A 936 37.30 12.77 -20.60
C ALA A 936 37.60 14.28 -20.50
N VAL A 937 38.88 14.67 -20.64
CA VAL A 937 39.31 16.07 -20.57
C VAL A 937 38.68 16.90 -21.68
N LEU A 938 38.62 16.34 -22.89
CA LEU A 938 38.06 17.03 -24.05
C LEU A 938 36.55 17.22 -23.88
N THR A 939 35.83 16.16 -23.48
CA THR A 939 34.38 16.18 -23.29
C THR A 939 33.97 17.08 -22.12
N MET A 940 34.72 17.10 -21.01
CA MET A 940 34.50 18.03 -19.90
C MET A 940 34.57 19.49 -20.36
N ALA A 941 35.65 19.87 -21.06
CA ALA A 941 35.81 21.23 -21.56
C ALA A 941 34.76 21.59 -22.63
N ALA A 942 34.48 20.66 -23.54
CA ALA A 942 33.55 20.87 -24.65
C ALA A 942 32.09 20.99 -24.19
N THR A 943 31.62 20.12 -23.29
CA THR A 943 30.24 20.15 -22.76
C THR A 943 29.97 21.41 -21.94
N GLY A 944 30.91 21.83 -21.10
CA GLY A 944 30.80 23.10 -20.35
C GLY A 944 30.75 24.32 -21.28
N ALA A 945 31.64 24.38 -22.29
CA ALA A 945 31.65 25.44 -23.28
C ALA A 945 30.33 25.47 -24.10
N PHE A 946 29.84 24.29 -24.50
CA PHE A 946 28.60 24.13 -25.24
C PHE A 946 27.40 24.71 -24.49
N VAL A 947 27.24 24.41 -23.19
CA VAL A 947 26.19 24.98 -22.33
C VAL A 947 26.28 26.50 -22.25
N ILE A 948 27.48 27.04 -21.97
CA ILE A 948 27.69 28.48 -21.81
C ILE A 948 27.38 29.24 -23.11
N PHE A 949 27.88 28.77 -24.25
CA PHE A 949 27.62 29.42 -25.54
C PHE A 949 26.15 29.32 -25.95
N THR A 950 25.47 28.23 -25.61
CA THR A 950 24.02 28.07 -25.85
C THR A 950 23.20 29.09 -25.06
N ILE A 951 23.48 29.26 -23.77
CA ILE A 951 22.83 30.27 -22.91
C ILE A 951 23.10 31.68 -23.45
N ALA A 952 24.35 31.99 -23.80
CA ALA A 952 24.75 33.32 -24.29
C ALA A 952 24.11 33.66 -25.65
N LEU A 953 24.05 32.71 -26.58
CA LEU A 953 23.43 32.88 -27.89
C LEU A 953 21.93 33.12 -27.78
N THR A 954 21.22 32.32 -26.98
CA THR A 954 19.75 32.43 -26.83
C THR A 954 19.36 33.73 -26.13
N ALA A 955 19.95 34.03 -24.97
CA ALA A 955 19.67 35.26 -24.23
C ALA A 955 20.05 36.51 -25.04
N GLY A 956 21.24 36.51 -25.66
CA GLY A 956 21.72 37.64 -26.46
C GLY A 956 20.88 37.91 -27.70
N ALA A 957 20.46 36.87 -28.42
CA ALA A 957 19.66 37.02 -29.64
C ALA A 957 18.28 37.61 -29.33
N ILE A 958 17.61 37.10 -28.29
CA ILE A 958 16.28 37.57 -27.88
C ILE A 958 16.36 39.01 -27.39
N SER A 959 17.30 39.31 -26.49
CA SER A 959 17.48 40.66 -25.94
C SER A 959 17.78 41.70 -27.03
N LEU A 960 18.66 41.38 -27.99
CA LEU A 960 18.95 42.28 -29.12
C LEU A 960 17.74 42.48 -30.03
N LYS A 961 16.94 41.42 -30.27
CA LYS A 961 15.71 41.51 -31.08
C LYS A 961 14.66 42.39 -30.40
N ILE A 962 14.46 42.24 -29.09
CA ILE A 962 13.53 43.07 -28.30
C ILE A 962 13.93 44.55 -28.37
N LEU A 963 15.23 44.87 -28.23
CA LEU A 963 15.72 46.26 -28.21
C LEU A 963 15.85 46.93 -29.58
N GLN A 964 15.65 46.20 -30.67
CA GLN A 964 15.65 46.70 -32.05
C GLN A 964 14.25 46.97 -32.60
N HIS A 965 13.24 46.32 -32.04
CA HIS A 965 11.82 46.61 -32.30
C HIS A 965 11.27 47.77 -31.44
N ARG A 966 12.12 48.37 -30.58
CA ARG A 966 11.87 49.61 -29.81
C ARG A 966 12.93 50.66 -30.12
#